data_AF-A0A943TT67-F1
#
_entry.id   AF-A0A943TT67-F1
#
_cell.length_a   1.000
_cell.length_b   1.000
_cell.length_c   1.000
_cell.angle_alpha   90.00
_cell.angle_beta   90.00
_cell.angle_gamma   90.00
#
_symmetry.space_group_name_H-M   'P 1'
#
loop_
_entity.id
_entity.type
_entity.pdbx_description
1 polymer ?
#
loop_
_entity_poly.entity_id
_entity_poly.type
_entity_poly.pdbx_seq_one_letter_code
_entity_poly.pdbx_strand_id
1 'polypeptide(L)'
;MKEYSKWKSGKRFLTAAITLSLLGSLGLYSPAAYAEEDFEEYTGSITGKEDNASEYVMAHITKDGGKNYKFTDDSLIKTNQGVKVGDLDYPVNIDASGHVLKFYGHVNDKHTLVHAVEANSKKGVTITAKKLIIDAGNTKSRAEGISVGGQGGTNKDAPYRLTINGDTDIRAHGANYGLGMYLCGNAEVTVNGNVTMNTHDEKNPWAVYVENDGGFSYYGGSAIYAGNNYELQLGPKLTVNGLVDLKVNANGVFANGGHSDIYFRGGNIEINKDNTKGYYALLAECATTTMNMERDENKVPVRAGSAKVTIKGNVGASAGAINVAEPEPYTRVNLGLATPDSSWTGVAYNAFKDEGNDAGGKKFFGEINLWLQNGASWTNEAWGEPPDAYFGEDFSESHLKRLVGGESADKAGHIFQKPGEDEDSEGINIRVDDYKGFTNVYYGHKDEKPTNILGGTFTVTKAQPGSGITLITDSKGLNVDSSKAADKNLASATLNALANKLFYTAYKNGETNLAGKVEIAEGLTSSSLSKRMEDVTFKESNGQGQYLYTPASDIPEEQTETAFTDTITGVKAKDMKYVDTGVRKEDGTYKFTKDSEITVAAGGPAVNVEEDVIIRADGKALKMKTVEGSGTVYGINQSTAKKAEITAKNLDVEVTSTSRAEGIHMANSNAAIRPEMTINGNVNLKVSGTANTLGAYIQGNSRLTVNGNVTADVDGHNGGFSYYGATGLYSTSNMGPNSMGADITVNGNVDLKGKAHGIFANAGGSKVTVNGGGSIEVDKASTNPYAAIRAEDGVVNMNVKLDSSGNAVGS
;
A
#
# COMPACT_ATOMS: atom_id res chain seq x y z
N MET A 1 -0.52 -45.51 36.14
CA MET A 1 -1.08 -46.62 36.95
C MET A 1 -2.60 -46.44 37.01
N LYS A 2 -3.34 -47.56 36.79
CA LYS A 2 -4.81 -47.77 36.83
C LYS A 2 -5.59 -47.18 35.65
N GLU A 3 -5.98 -47.93 34.62
CA GLU A 3 -6.86 -49.12 34.47
C GLU A 3 -8.31 -48.78 34.05
N TYR A 4 -8.59 -49.11 32.79
CA TYR A 4 -9.71 -49.89 32.24
C TYR A 4 -11.17 -49.72 32.71
N SER A 5 -12.03 -49.43 31.72
CA SER A 5 -13.42 -49.92 31.62
C SER A 5 -13.96 -49.73 30.18
N LYS A 6 -13.87 -50.75 29.33
CA LYS A 6 -14.98 -51.58 28.79
C LYS A 6 -16.01 -50.85 27.90
N TRP A 7 -16.08 -51.26 26.62
CA TRP A 7 -17.30 -51.87 26.07
C TRP A 7 -16.99 -52.90 24.96
N LYS A 8 -17.76 -53.99 24.99
CA LYS A 8 -17.60 -55.24 24.23
C LYS A 8 -18.50 -55.26 22.98
N SER A 9 -17.87 -55.71 21.90
CA SER A 9 -18.29 -56.77 20.98
C SER A 9 -19.54 -56.64 20.08
N GLY A 10 -19.27 -56.66 18.78
CA GLY A 10 -20.10 -57.27 17.73
C GLY A 10 -19.16 -57.99 16.75
N LYS A 11 -19.34 -59.29 16.57
CA LYS A 11 -18.42 -60.23 15.92
C LYS A 11 -18.66 -60.34 14.40
N ARG A 12 -17.54 -60.47 13.67
CA ARG A 12 -17.28 -61.42 12.56
C ARG A 12 -17.88 -61.14 11.17
N PHE A 13 -17.01 -60.70 10.25
CA PHE A 13 -16.73 -61.44 9.02
C PHE A 13 -15.22 -61.71 8.89
N LEU A 14 -14.90 -62.78 8.19
CA LEU A 14 -13.78 -63.69 8.35
C LEU A 14 -12.74 -63.49 7.21
N THR A 15 -11.51 -63.14 7.61
CA THR A 15 -10.24 -63.72 7.11
C THR A 15 -9.75 -63.41 5.68
N ALA A 16 -8.72 -62.55 5.59
CA ALA A 16 -7.44 -62.80 4.92
C ALA A 16 -6.59 -61.51 4.93
N ALA A 17 -5.45 -61.51 5.63
CA ALA A 17 -4.24 -60.67 5.42
C ALA A 17 -3.46 -60.46 6.73
N ILE A 18 -2.96 -61.56 7.31
CA ILE A 18 -1.74 -61.51 8.13
C ILE A 18 -0.65 -62.07 7.21
N THR A 19 0.01 -61.18 6.48
CA THR A 19 1.34 -61.33 5.83
C THR A 19 1.53 -60.16 4.85
N LEU A 20 1.75 -58.95 5.37
CA LEU A 20 2.29 -57.83 4.56
C LEU A 20 3.11 -56.85 5.41
N SER A 21 3.89 -57.36 6.36
CA SER A 21 4.85 -56.58 7.15
C SER A 21 6.29 -57.08 6.96
N LEU A 22 6.58 -57.69 5.81
CA LEU A 22 7.90 -58.24 5.47
C LEU A 22 8.25 -58.14 3.98
N LEU A 23 7.81 -57.07 3.31
CA LEU A 23 8.23 -56.71 1.94
C LEU A 23 8.85 -55.31 1.85
N GLY A 24 9.21 -54.70 2.98
CA GLY A 24 9.97 -53.45 3.06
C GLY A 24 11.48 -53.60 2.83
N SER A 25 11.94 -54.67 2.14
CA SER A 25 13.38 -54.95 1.96
C SER A 25 13.77 -55.51 0.58
N LEU A 26 12.89 -55.44 -0.42
CA LEU A 26 13.24 -55.71 -1.82
C LEU A 26 12.81 -54.51 -2.67
N GLY A 27 13.79 -53.70 -3.08
CA GLY A 27 13.62 -52.49 -3.88
C GLY A 27 13.07 -52.76 -5.28
N LEU A 28 11.75 -52.86 -5.37
CA LEU A 28 10.97 -52.79 -6.60
C LEU A 28 9.81 -51.80 -6.35
N TYR A 29 10.13 -50.50 -6.38
CA TYR A 29 9.12 -49.44 -6.43
C TYR A 29 9.07 -48.94 -7.87
N SER A 30 7.99 -49.28 -8.57
CA SER A 30 7.65 -48.70 -9.88
C SER A 30 6.51 -47.71 -9.67
N PRO A 31 6.71 -46.39 -9.81
CA PRO A 31 5.63 -45.43 -9.71
C PRO A 31 4.91 -45.30 -11.05
N ALA A 32 3.58 -45.49 -11.01
CA ALA A 32 2.63 -45.29 -12.11
C ALA A 32 3.06 -45.90 -13.46
N ALA A 33 2.72 -47.19 -13.63
CA ALA A 33 2.62 -47.79 -14.95
C ALA A 33 1.67 -46.94 -15.82
N TYR A 34 2.22 -46.11 -16.70
CA TYR A 34 1.63 -45.98 -18.03
C TYR A 34 1.51 -47.43 -18.52
N ALA A 35 0.28 -47.90 -18.72
CA ALA A 35 0.02 -49.26 -19.16
C ALA A 35 1.00 -49.60 -20.30
N GLU A 36 1.73 -50.71 -20.17
CA GLU A 36 2.57 -51.28 -21.22
C GLU A 36 1.65 -51.78 -22.36
N GLU A 37 0.90 -50.87 -23.00
CA GLU A 37 0.15 -51.15 -24.22
C GLU A 37 1.08 -50.93 -25.42
N ASP A 38 1.27 -51.99 -26.21
CA ASP A 38 1.77 -52.10 -27.58
C ASP A 38 2.94 -51.17 -28.02
N PHE A 39 3.97 -50.98 -27.19
CA PHE A 39 5.25 -50.42 -27.66
C PHE A 39 6.12 -51.50 -28.30
N GLU A 40 6.72 -51.21 -29.46
CA GLU A 40 7.81 -52.05 -29.96
C GLU A 40 9.04 -51.88 -29.07
N GLU A 41 9.50 -52.96 -28.43
CA GLU A 41 10.62 -52.94 -27.48
C GLU A 41 11.96 -53.22 -28.17
N TYR A 42 12.94 -52.38 -27.87
CA TYR A 42 14.33 -52.46 -28.30
C TYR A 42 15.25 -52.41 -27.08
N THR A 43 16.33 -53.19 -27.08
CA THR A 43 17.26 -53.32 -25.94
C THR A 43 18.66 -52.80 -26.24
N GLY A 44 18.98 -52.55 -27.50
CA GLY A 44 20.22 -51.95 -27.97
C GLY A 44 20.28 -50.44 -27.74
N SER A 45 21.49 -49.88 -27.84
CA SER A 45 21.71 -48.43 -27.83
C SER A 45 21.68 -47.87 -29.26
N ILE A 46 21.09 -46.68 -29.43
CA ILE A 46 21.26 -45.89 -30.65
C ILE A 46 22.65 -45.22 -30.60
N THR A 47 23.59 -45.69 -31.42
CA THR A 47 25.00 -45.24 -31.39
C THR A 47 25.43 -44.40 -32.59
N GLY A 48 24.62 -44.34 -33.65
CA GLY A 48 25.01 -43.69 -34.91
C GLY A 48 25.92 -44.53 -35.81
N LYS A 49 26.10 -45.82 -35.49
CA LYS A 49 26.95 -46.78 -36.22
C LYS A 49 26.18 -48.06 -36.50
N GLU A 50 26.16 -48.49 -37.77
CA GLU A 50 25.45 -49.71 -38.20
C GLU A 50 25.98 -50.99 -37.53
N ASP A 51 27.30 -51.11 -37.37
CA ASP A 51 27.96 -52.28 -36.75
C ASP A 51 27.52 -52.55 -35.30
N ASN A 52 26.97 -51.53 -34.64
CA ASN A 52 26.49 -51.58 -33.26
C ASN A 52 24.95 -51.44 -33.17
N ALA A 53 24.23 -51.65 -34.28
CA ALA A 53 22.79 -51.42 -34.39
C ALA A 53 22.03 -52.63 -34.95
N SER A 54 22.54 -53.86 -34.73
CA SER A 54 21.98 -55.10 -35.33
C SER A 54 20.47 -55.27 -35.11
N GLU A 55 19.96 -54.96 -33.92
CA GLU A 55 18.53 -54.97 -33.60
C GLU A 55 17.72 -54.01 -34.50
N TYR A 56 18.20 -52.77 -34.65
CA TYR A 56 17.57 -51.75 -35.50
C TYR A 56 17.75 -52.00 -37.00
N VAL A 57 18.80 -52.69 -37.41
CA VAL A 57 18.99 -53.16 -38.81
C VAL A 57 17.97 -54.24 -39.13
N MET A 58 17.79 -55.22 -38.23
CA MET A 58 16.80 -56.29 -38.39
C MET A 58 15.37 -55.77 -38.42
N ALA A 59 15.07 -54.71 -37.65
CA ALA A 59 13.78 -54.04 -37.64
C ALA A 59 13.58 -53.01 -38.78
N HIS A 60 14.53 -52.88 -39.71
CA HIS A 60 14.48 -51.89 -40.82
C HIS A 60 14.35 -50.41 -40.39
N ILE A 61 14.80 -50.10 -39.17
CA ILE A 61 14.81 -48.74 -38.60
C ILE A 61 16.03 -47.94 -39.08
N THR A 62 17.19 -48.58 -39.18
CA THR A 62 18.43 -47.90 -39.59
C THR A 62 18.51 -47.64 -41.08
N LYS A 63 19.06 -46.48 -41.45
CA LYS A 63 19.38 -46.09 -42.82
C LYS A 63 20.75 -45.42 -42.89
N ASP A 64 21.31 -45.39 -44.10
CA ASP A 64 22.53 -44.65 -44.45
C ASP A 64 23.76 -44.98 -43.58
N GLY A 65 23.95 -46.24 -43.20
CA GLY A 65 25.10 -46.63 -42.38
C GLY A 65 24.90 -46.39 -40.87
N GLY A 66 23.65 -46.32 -40.40
CA GLY A 66 23.33 -45.99 -39.01
C GLY A 66 23.31 -44.49 -38.72
N LYS A 67 23.31 -43.63 -39.75
CA LYS A 67 23.19 -42.18 -39.60
C LYS A 67 21.77 -41.73 -39.27
N ASN A 68 20.79 -42.48 -39.77
CA ASN A 68 19.37 -42.17 -39.63
C ASN A 68 18.65 -43.37 -39.03
N TYR A 69 17.85 -43.14 -37.99
CA TYR A 69 16.96 -44.13 -37.36
C TYR A 69 15.54 -43.65 -37.58
N LYS A 70 14.72 -44.43 -38.27
CA LYS A 70 13.32 -44.08 -38.56
C LYS A 70 12.39 -45.08 -37.88
N PHE A 71 11.65 -44.61 -36.88
CA PHE A 71 10.61 -45.35 -36.19
C PHE A 71 9.25 -44.98 -36.80
N THR A 72 8.44 -45.99 -37.11
CA THR A 72 7.10 -45.83 -37.71
C THR A 72 5.96 -46.16 -36.75
N ASP A 73 6.30 -46.52 -35.52
CA ASP A 73 5.41 -47.02 -34.49
C ASP A 73 5.88 -46.50 -33.13
N ASP A 74 4.99 -46.50 -32.15
CA ASP A 74 5.34 -46.14 -30.78
C ASP A 74 6.37 -47.15 -30.25
N SER A 75 7.53 -46.66 -29.80
CA SER A 75 8.70 -47.50 -29.53
C SER A 75 9.29 -47.28 -28.14
N LEU A 76 9.72 -48.37 -27.49
CA LEU A 76 10.38 -48.39 -26.18
C LEU A 76 11.82 -48.87 -26.34
N ILE A 77 12.78 -48.06 -25.91
CA ILE A 77 14.20 -48.41 -25.85
C ILE A 77 14.56 -48.64 -24.38
N LYS A 78 14.71 -49.91 -24.02
CA LYS A 78 14.86 -50.41 -22.65
C LYS A 78 16.31 -50.80 -22.37
N THR A 79 17.13 -49.80 -22.09
CA THR A 79 18.55 -49.95 -21.76
C THR A 79 18.99 -48.78 -20.90
N ASN A 80 20.06 -48.98 -20.12
CA ASN A 80 20.66 -47.91 -19.31
C ASN A 80 21.39 -46.85 -20.15
N GLN A 81 21.54 -47.08 -21.47
CA GLN A 81 22.14 -46.18 -22.45
C GLN A 81 21.31 -46.16 -23.74
N GLY A 82 20.13 -45.54 -23.71
CA GLY A 82 19.18 -45.54 -24.83
C GLY A 82 19.73 -44.90 -26.10
N VAL A 83 20.19 -43.66 -25.98
CA VAL A 83 21.05 -43.02 -26.98
C VAL A 83 22.46 -42.93 -26.41
N LYS A 84 23.45 -43.32 -27.21
CA LYS A 84 24.87 -43.22 -26.87
C LYS A 84 25.67 -42.79 -28.10
N VAL A 85 25.46 -41.56 -28.53
CA VAL A 85 26.14 -41.00 -29.69
C VAL A 85 27.37 -40.24 -29.22
N GLY A 86 28.55 -40.78 -29.53
CA GLY A 86 29.82 -40.08 -29.35
C GLY A 86 30.11 -39.09 -30.48
N ASP A 87 31.34 -38.60 -30.54
CA ASP A 87 31.76 -37.68 -31.59
C ASP A 87 31.95 -38.42 -32.92
N LEU A 88 31.08 -38.10 -33.89
CA LEU A 88 31.07 -38.67 -35.24
C LEU A 88 31.28 -37.55 -36.26
N ASP A 89 31.81 -37.89 -37.45
CA ASP A 89 32.04 -36.93 -38.53
C ASP A 89 30.76 -36.51 -39.28
N TYR A 90 29.60 -37.03 -38.87
CA TYR A 90 28.28 -36.77 -39.44
C TYR A 90 27.21 -36.62 -38.33
N PRO A 91 26.09 -35.93 -38.63
CA PRO A 91 24.97 -35.85 -37.70
C PRO A 91 24.23 -37.20 -37.59
N VAL A 92 23.63 -37.45 -36.43
CA VAL A 92 22.74 -38.61 -36.20
C VAL A 92 21.31 -38.11 -36.06
N ASN A 93 20.39 -38.66 -36.86
CA ASN A 93 18.97 -38.31 -36.81
C ASN A 93 18.15 -39.50 -36.32
N ILE A 94 17.33 -39.26 -35.30
CA ILE A 94 16.37 -40.19 -34.72
C ILE A 94 14.99 -39.62 -35.01
N ASP A 95 14.28 -40.22 -35.96
CA ASP A 95 13.00 -39.76 -36.47
C ASP A 95 11.88 -40.74 -36.10
N ALA A 96 11.09 -40.37 -35.11
CA ALA A 96 9.84 -40.98 -34.70
C ALA A 96 8.67 -39.98 -34.90
N SER A 97 8.73 -39.16 -35.96
CA SER A 97 7.71 -38.15 -36.25
C SER A 97 6.30 -38.74 -36.25
N GLY A 98 5.41 -38.19 -35.43
CA GLY A 98 4.04 -38.69 -35.27
C GLY A 98 3.85 -39.75 -34.17
N HIS A 99 4.94 -40.30 -33.64
CA HIS A 99 4.96 -41.42 -32.69
C HIS A 99 5.57 -41.05 -31.34
N VAL A 100 5.30 -41.88 -30.34
CA VAL A 100 5.89 -41.79 -29.01
C VAL A 100 7.18 -42.60 -28.98
N LEU A 101 8.28 -41.96 -28.53
CA LEU A 101 9.55 -42.64 -28.32
C LEU A 101 9.89 -42.60 -26.83
N LYS A 102 10.00 -43.77 -26.20
CA LYS A 102 10.28 -43.92 -24.78
C LYS A 102 11.68 -44.50 -24.55
N PHE A 103 12.46 -43.86 -23.70
CA PHE A 103 13.73 -44.37 -23.18
C PHE A 103 13.55 -44.76 -21.72
N TYR A 104 13.82 -46.02 -21.40
CA TYR A 104 13.71 -46.55 -20.04
C TYR A 104 15.02 -47.19 -19.60
N GLY A 105 15.73 -46.52 -18.70
CA GLY A 105 17.01 -46.97 -18.17
C GLY A 105 16.98 -47.04 -16.65
N HIS A 106 16.65 -48.20 -16.09
CA HIS A 106 16.65 -48.42 -14.64
C HIS A 106 17.67 -49.48 -14.24
N VAL A 107 18.53 -49.14 -13.29
CA VAL A 107 19.49 -50.08 -12.70
C VAL A 107 19.55 -49.93 -11.19
N ASN A 108 20.12 -50.93 -10.52
CA ASN A 108 20.32 -50.93 -9.08
C ASN A 108 21.77 -51.34 -8.77
N ASP A 109 22.70 -50.51 -9.23
CA ASP A 109 24.14 -50.81 -9.25
C ASP A 109 25.02 -49.60 -8.91
N LYS A 110 26.10 -49.84 -8.14
CA LYS A 110 27.01 -48.78 -7.68
C LYS A 110 28.02 -48.32 -8.73
N HIS A 111 28.30 -49.16 -9.73
CA HIS A 111 29.35 -48.95 -10.71
C HIS A 111 28.82 -48.51 -12.08
N THR A 112 27.50 -48.52 -12.25
CA THR A 112 26.81 -48.18 -13.49
C THR A 112 26.31 -46.75 -13.44
N LEU A 113 26.70 -45.96 -14.44
CA LEU A 113 26.12 -44.66 -14.72
C LEU A 113 24.97 -44.84 -15.72
N VAL A 114 23.81 -44.24 -15.43
CA VAL A 114 22.65 -44.28 -16.34
C VAL A 114 22.59 -42.98 -17.12
N HIS A 115 22.52 -43.09 -18.45
CA HIS A 115 22.17 -42.00 -19.36
C HIS A 115 21.07 -42.49 -20.29
N ALA A 116 19.81 -42.07 -20.11
CA ALA A 116 18.78 -42.50 -21.05
C ALA A 116 19.05 -41.93 -22.46
N VAL A 117 19.53 -40.69 -22.54
CA VAL A 117 20.00 -40.05 -23.78
C VAL A 117 21.37 -39.39 -23.57
N GLU A 118 22.43 -39.92 -24.19
CA GLU A 118 23.76 -39.31 -24.23
C GLU A 118 24.08 -38.83 -25.66
N ALA A 119 24.29 -37.51 -25.84
CA ALA A 119 24.53 -36.87 -27.14
C ALA A 119 25.83 -36.05 -27.14
N ASN A 120 26.96 -36.74 -27.33
CA ASN A 120 28.30 -36.17 -27.31
C ASN A 120 28.88 -35.98 -28.73
N SER A 121 28.08 -35.42 -29.65
CA SER A 121 28.47 -35.16 -31.04
C SER A 121 28.54 -33.68 -31.39
N LYS A 122 29.65 -33.24 -31.98
CA LYS A 122 29.78 -31.85 -32.51
C LYS A 122 29.01 -31.63 -33.81
N LYS A 123 28.74 -32.70 -34.56
CA LYS A 123 27.90 -32.64 -35.76
C LYS A 123 26.41 -32.64 -35.43
N GLY A 124 26.09 -33.09 -34.22
CA GLY A 124 24.78 -32.98 -33.61
C GLY A 124 23.96 -34.26 -33.67
N VAL A 125 23.07 -34.38 -32.69
CA VAL A 125 22.03 -35.38 -32.62
C VAL A 125 20.68 -34.68 -32.71
N THR A 126 19.81 -35.14 -33.61
CA THR A 126 18.44 -34.64 -33.72
C THR A 126 17.46 -35.76 -33.37
N ILE A 127 16.60 -35.54 -32.39
CA ILE A 127 15.49 -36.43 -32.05
C ILE A 127 14.20 -35.74 -32.46
N THR A 128 13.40 -36.35 -33.32
CA THR A 128 12.07 -35.85 -33.69
C THR A 128 11.04 -36.88 -33.29
N ALA A 129 10.06 -36.50 -32.48
CA ALA A 129 8.99 -37.37 -32.02
C ALA A 129 7.72 -36.55 -31.81
N LYS A 130 6.54 -37.19 -31.83
CA LYS A 130 5.33 -36.53 -31.31
C LYS A 130 5.50 -36.27 -29.81
N LYS A 131 6.00 -37.27 -29.10
CA LYS A 131 6.32 -37.20 -27.68
C LYS A 131 7.55 -38.05 -27.37
N LEU A 132 8.48 -37.48 -26.62
CA LEU A 132 9.63 -38.16 -26.07
C LEU A 132 9.39 -38.41 -24.58
N ILE A 133 9.58 -39.64 -24.13
CA ILE A 133 9.45 -40.00 -22.70
C ILE A 133 10.78 -40.56 -22.25
N ILE A 134 11.35 -39.99 -21.20
CA ILE A 134 12.63 -40.41 -20.64
C ILE A 134 12.40 -40.79 -19.18
N ASP A 135 12.80 -41.99 -18.81
CA ASP A 135 12.74 -42.50 -17.44
C ASP A 135 14.08 -43.15 -17.09
N ALA A 136 14.88 -42.45 -16.29
CA ALA A 136 16.23 -42.84 -15.89
C ALA A 136 16.32 -43.03 -14.37
N GLY A 137 16.75 -44.21 -13.92
CA GLY A 137 16.78 -44.56 -12.51
C GLY A 137 18.05 -45.30 -12.11
N ASN A 138 18.72 -44.85 -11.04
CA ASN A 138 19.73 -45.66 -10.37
C ASN A 138 19.68 -45.51 -8.84
N THR A 139 19.15 -46.53 -8.18
CA THR A 139 19.00 -46.54 -6.71
C THR A 139 20.30 -46.67 -5.92
N LYS A 140 21.46 -46.84 -6.59
CA LYS A 140 22.78 -47.00 -5.93
C LYS A 140 23.89 -46.10 -6.49
N SER A 141 23.65 -45.36 -7.57
CA SER A 141 24.64 -44.45 -8.16
C SER A 141 23.95 -43.27 -8.84
N ARG A 142 24.65 -42.61 -9.77
CA ARG A 142 24.16 -41.46 -10.53
C ARG A 142 23.24 -41.89 -11.67
N ALA A 143 22.19 -41.11 -11.92
CA ALA A 143 21.32 -41.25 -13.07
C ALA A 143 21.03 -39.90 -13.73
N GLU A 144 21.03 -39.90 -15.05
CA GLU A 144 20.75 -38.75 -15.91
C GLU A 144 19.70 -39.13 -16.95
N GLY A 145 18.67 -38.31 -17.09
CA GLY A 145 17.72 -38.45 -18.20
C GLY A 145 18.41 -38.12 -19.53
N ILE A 146 18.89 -36.88 -19.65
CA ILE A 146 19.64 -36.40 -20.82
C ILE A 146 21.03 -35.97 -20.37
N SER A 147 22.05 -36.38 -21.12
CA SER A 147 23.45 -36.01 -20.95
C SER A 147 24.00 -35.43 -22.23
N VAL A 148 24.50 -34.20 -22.18
CA VAL A 148 25.16 -33.54 -23.33
C VAL A 148 26.44 -32.87 -22.86
N GLY A 149 27.55 -33.27 -23.47
CA GLY A 149 28.89 -32.89 -23.05
C GLY A 149 29.35 -33.67 -21.82
N GLY A 150 30.09 -33.00 -20.94
CA GLY A 150 30.69 -33.60 -19.76
C GLY A 150 32.00 -32.96 -19.34
N GLN A 151 32.48 -33.32 -18.15
CA GLN A 151 33.77 -32.86 -17.63
C GLN A 151 34.96 -33.34 -18.47
N GLY A 152 34.81 -34.42 -19.25
CA GLY A 152 35.82 -34.91 -20.19
C GLY A 152 35.84 -34.24 -21.56
N GLY A 153 34.99 -33.22 -21.79
CA GLY A 153 34.96 -32.49 -23.06
C GLY A 153 36.27 -31.73 -23.33
N THR A 154 36.75 -31.76 -24.57
CA THR A 154 38.08 -31.18 -24.94
C THR A 154 38.02 -30.07 -25.99
N ASN A 155 36.85 -29.78 -26.57
CA ASN A 155 36.73 -28.88 -27.72
C ASN A 155 36.10 -27.52 -27.35
N LYS A 156 36.85 -26.43 -27.59
CA LYS A 156 36.37 -25.05 -27.36
C LYS A 156 35.70 -24.42 -28.58
N ASP A 157 35.99 -24.91 -29.78
CA ASP A 157 35.62 -24.26 -31.04
C ASP A 157 34.24 -24.68 -31.55
N ALA A 158 33.81 -25.92 -31.25
CA ALA A 158 32.54 -26.47 -31.70
C ALA A 158 31.81 -27.18 -30.55
N PRO A 159 30.55 -26.79 -30.26
CA PRO A 159 29.81 -27.39 -29.15
C PRO A 159 29.26 -28.77 -29.51
N TYR A 160 29.03 -29.59 -28.48
CA TYR A 160 28.19 -30.79 -28.58
C TYR A 160 26.73 -30.37 -28.72
N ARG A 161 26.02 -30.93 -29.72
CA ARG A 161 24.69 -30.44 -30.10
C ARG A 161 23.61 -31.50 -29.92
N LEU A 162 22.52 -31.14 -29.25
CA LEU A 162 21.29 -31.93 -29.21
C LEU A 162 20.10 -31.04 -29.58
N THR A 163 19.30 -31.48 -30.55
CA THR A 163 18.02 -30.87 -30.89
C THR A 163 16.91 -31.90 -30.69
N ILE A 164 15.88 -31.53 -29.92
CA ILE A 164 14.69 -32.34 -29.73
C ILE A 164 13.49 -31.60 -30.33
N ASN A 165 12.78 -32.23 -31.26
CA ASN A 165 11.56 -31.72 -31.87
C ASN A 165 10.39 -32.58 -31.37
N GLY A 166 9.66 -32.10 -30.38
CA GLY A 166 8.58 -32.84 -29.73
C GLY A 166 8.44 -32.51 -28.25
N ASP A 167 7.24 -32.74 -27.70
CA ASP A 167 7.01 -32.64 -26.26
C ASP A 167 7.82 -33.71 -25.53
N THR A 168 8.47 -33.35 -24.42
CA THR A 168 9.46 -34.20 -23.74
C THR A 168 9.12 -34.35 -22.26
N ASP A 169 8.79 -35.56 -21.84
CA ASP A 169 8.59 -35.92 -20.44
C ASP A 169 9.88 -36.53 -19.90
N ILE A 170 10.38 -36.07 -18.75
CA ILE A 170 11.60 -36.59 -18.14
C ILE A 170 11.35 -36.93 -16.67
N ARG A 171 11.72 -38.16 -16.30
CA ARG A 171 11.81 -38.65 -14.93
C ARG A 171 13.24 -39.12 -14.69
N ALA A 172 13.82 -38.71 -13.57
CA ALA A 172 15.19 -39.07 -13.23
C ALA A 172 15.39 -39.21 -11.72
N HIS A 173 15.99 -40.29 -11.26
CA HIS A 173 16.38 -40.42 -9.85
C HIS A 173 17.68 -41.20 -9.68
N GLY A 174 18.51 -40.74 -8.75
CA GLY A 174 19.78 -41.38 -8.43
C GLY A 174 20.08 -41.37 -6.94
N ALA A 175 21.03 -42.17 -6.48
CA ALA A 175 21.44 -42.22 -5.08
C ALA A 175 22.30 -41.03 -4.63
N ASN A 176 23.23 -40.62 -5.49
CA ASN A 176 24.14 -39.50 -5.20
C ASN A 176 23.86 -38.29 -6.10
N TYR A 177 23.36 -38.56 -7.31
CA TYR A 177 23.03 -37.56 -8.31
C TYR A 177 21.79 -37.99 -9.10
N GLY A 178 20.71 -37.22 -8.99
CA GLY A 178 19.48 -37.39 -9.75
C GLY A 178 19.25 -36.16 -10.64
N LEU A 179 19.52 -36.31 -11.94
CA LEU A 179 19.53 -35.18 -12.87
C LEU A 179 18.57 -35.45 -14.05
N GLY A 180 17.58 -34.58 -14.25
CA GLY A 180 16.72 -34.69 -15.43
C GLY A 180 17.52 -34.44 -16.71
N MET A 181 18.19 -33.29 -16.77
CA MET A 181 19.17 -32.96 -17.80
C MET A 181 20.50 -32.56 -17.16
N TYR A 182 21.57 -33.23 -17.53
CA TYR A 182 22.95 -32.87 -17.21
C TYR A 182 23.64 -32.34 -18.47
N LEU A 183 23.88 -31.05 -18.50
CA LEU A 183 24.55 -30.35 -19.57
C LEU A 183 25.89 -29.86 -19.02
N CYS A 184 26.98 -30.10 -19.75
CA CYS A 184 28.29 -29.69 -19.24
C CYS A 184 29.28 -29.30 -20.33
N GLY A 185 30.07 -28.26 -20.05
CA GLY A 185 31.10 -27.78 -20.95
C GLY A 185 30.49 -27.04 -22.15
N ASN A 186 31.17 -27.13 -23.30
CA ASN A 186 30.72 -26.53 -24.55
C ASN A 186 29.58 -27.36 -25.18
N ALA A 187 28.38 -27.33 -24.58
CA ALA A 187 27.19 -28.00 -25.10
C ALA A 187 26.11 -26.99 -25.50
N GLU A 188 25.34 -27.31 -26.54
CA GLU A 188 24.24 -26.51 -27.03
C GLU A 188 23.02 -27.40 -27.25
N VAL A 189 21.95 -27.17 -26.47
CA VAL A 189 20.74 -27.98 -26.46
C VAL A 189 19.53 -27.12 -26.78
N THR A 190 18.70 -27.59 -27.71
CA THR A 190 17.43 -26.96 -28.06
C THR A 190 16.30 -27.96 -27.98
N VAL A 191 15.22 -27.61 -27.27
CA VAL A 191 13.97 -28.38 -27.24
C VAL A 191 12.86 -27.55 -27.88
N ASN A 192 12.39 -28.01 -29.04
CA ASN A 192 11.29 -27.46 -29.83
C ASN A 192 9.97 -28.16 -29.44
N GLY A 193 9.62 -28.07 -28.16
CA GLY A 193 8.43 -28.67 -27.57
C GLY A 193 8.34 -28.31 -26.09
N ASN A 194 7.26 -28.73 -25.42
CA ASN A 194 7.14 -28.56 -23.97
C ASN A 194 8.07 -29.54 -23.25
N VAL A 195 8.56 -29.16 -22.07
CA VAL A 195 9.38 -30.04 -21.22
C VAL A 195 8.65 -30.25 -19.90
N THR A 196 8.25 -31.49 -19.63
CA THR A 196 7.52 -31.86 -18.43
C THR A 196 8.39 -32.74 -17.53
N MET A 197 8.68 -32.26 -16.34
CA MET A 197 9.24 -33.04 -15.24
C MET A 197 8.25 -32.99 -14.08
N ASN A 198 7.05 -33.48 -14.34
CA ASN A 198 5.95 -33.58 -13.41
C ASN A 198 5.29 -34.94 -13.60
N THR A 199 5.07 -35.67 -12.51
CA THR A 199 4.41 -36.98 -12.60
C THR A 199 2.90 -36.84 -12.72
N HIS A 200 2.35 -35.70 -12.31
CA HIS A 200 0.91 -35.48 -12.09
C HIS A 200 0.26 -36.54 -11.18
N ASP A 201 1.07 -37.20 -10.34
CA ASP A 201 0.63 -38.18 -9.34
C ASP A 201 0.81 -37.60 -7.94
N GLU A 202 -0.29 -37.42 -7.21
CA GLU A 202 -0.26 -36.90 -5.84
C GLU A 202 0.50 -37.83 -4.88
N LYS A 203 0.59 -39.13 -5.16
CA LYS A 203 1.28 -40.11 -4.29
C LYS A 203 2.79 -40.13 -4.54
N ASN A 204 3.22 -39.85 -5.77
CA ASN A 204 4.62 -39.81 -6.17
C ASN A 204 4.89 -38.51 -6.94
N PRO A 205 4.86 -37.35 -6.26
CA PRO A 205 4.79 -36.06 -6.93
C PRO A 205 6.09 -35.61 -7.61
N TRP A 206 7.22 -36.23 -7.29
CA TRP A 206 8.54 -35.77 -7.70
C TRP A 206 9.01 -36.50 -8.95
N ALA A 207 9.11 -35.80 -10.08
CA ALA A 207 9.64 -36.40 -11.31
C ALA A 207 11.16 -36.53 -11.30
N VAL A 208 11.83 -35.61 -10.60
CA VAL A 208 13.28 -35.64 -10.38
C VAL A 208 13.59 -35.54 -8.90
N TYR A 209 14.40 -36.46 -8.38
CA TYR A 209 14.77 -36.51 -6.97
C TYR A 209 16.07 -37.31 -6.73
N VAL A 210 16.63 -37.17 -5.52
CA VAL A 210 17.76 -37.98 -5.05
C VAL A 210 17.28 -38.96 -3.98
N GLU A 211 17.66 -40.23 -4.08
CA GLU A 211 17.22 -41.29 -3.18
C GLU A 211 17.66 -41.04 -1.74
N ASN A 212 16.77 -41.34 -0.78
CA ASN A 212 17.00 -41.19 0.67
C ASN A 212 17.46 -39.78 1.10
N ASP A 213 17.14 -38.74 0.30
CA ASP A 213 17.71 -37.40 0.49
C ASP A 213 19.25 -37.43 0.53
N GLY A 214 19.85 -38.38 -0.20
CA GLY A 214 21.28 -38.53 -0.40
C GLY A 214 21.84 -37.41 -1.30
N GLY A 215 23.15 -37.42 -1.52
CA GLY A 215 23.83 -36.40 -2.34
C GLY A 215 24.61 -35.37 -1.51
N PHE A 216 25.58 -34.73 -2.16
CA PHE A 216 26.63 -33.93 -1.51
C PHE A 216 26.22 -32.48 -1.14
N SER A 217 25.00 -32.04 -1.47
CA SER A 217 24.32 -30.74 -1.15
C SER A 217 23.30 -30.42 -2.26
N TYR A 218 22.95 -29.14 -2.48
CA TYR A 218 22.12 -28.70 -3.60
C TYR A 218 22.66 -29.10 -4.98
N TYR A 219 23.95 -29.45 -5.13
CA TYR A 219 24.50 -29.99 -6.39
C TYR A 219 24.01 -31.40 -6.75
N GLY A 220 23.45 -32.15 -5.79
CA GLY A 220 23.05 -33.56 -5.98
C GLY A 220 21.80 -33.75 -6.83
N GLY A 221 20.89 -32.77 -6.84
CA GLY A 221 19.61 -32.88 -7.52
C GLY A 221 19.32 -31.67 -8.40
N SER A 222 18.96 -31.88 -9.66
CA SER A 222 18.44 -30.82 -10.53
C SER A 222 17.53 -31.39 -11.60
N ALA A 223 16.37 -30.78 -11.82
CA ALA A 223 15.60 -31.01 -13.03
C ALA A 223 16.50 -30.71 -14.25
N ILE A 224 17.15 -29.55 -14.24
CA ILE A 224 18.13 -29.16 -15.26
C ILE A 224 19.38 -28.60 -14.58
N TYR A 225 20.52 -29.22 -14.86
CA TYR A 225 21.84 -28.77 -14.45
C TYR A 225 22.68 -28.41 -15.69
N ALA A 226 23.18 -27.18 -15.74
CA ALA A 226 24.10 -26.67 -16.74
C ALA A 226 25.41 -26.25 -16.06
N GLY A 227 26.45 -27.09 -16.14
CA GLY A 227 27.71 -26.84 -15.45
C GLY A 227 28.88 -26.54 -16.38
N ASN A 228 29.80 -25.70 -15.92
CA ASN A 228 31.06 -25.48 -16.61
C ASN A 228 31.89 -26.76 -16.70
N ASN A 229 32.77 -26.77 -17.68
CA ASN A 229 33.92 -27.67 -17.69
C ASN A 229 35.14 -26.88 -17.18
N TYR A 230 35.77 -27.36 -16.11
CA TYR A 230 36.84 -26.64 -15.43
C TYR A 230 38.12 -26.48 -16.25
N GLU A 231 38.37 -27.36 -17.22
CA GLU A 231 39.52 -27.23 -18.13
C GLU A 231 39.21 -26.27 -19.29
N LEU A 232 37.99 -26.37 -19.84
CA LEU A 232 37.58 -25.54 -20.96
C LEU A 232 37.26 -24.10 -20.53
N GLN A 233 36.77 -23.93 -19.30
CA GLN A 233 36.16 -22.70 -18.80
C GLN A 233 34.99 -22.26 -19.71
N LEU A 234 34.16 -23.22 -20.11
CA LEU A 234 32.95 -23.02 -20.90
C LEU A 234 31.79 -23.75 -20.25
N GLY A 235 30.61 -23.14 -20.29
CA GLY A 235 29.34 -23.65 -19.80
C GLY A 235 28.33 -23.82 -20.93
N PRO A 236 27.32 -24.67 -20.75
CA PRO A 236 26.41 -25.03 -21.81
C PRO A 236 25.31 -23.98 -22.03
N LYS A 237 24.69 -24.06 -23.20
CA LYS A 237 23.55 -23.23 -23.61
C LYS A 237 22.32 -24.12 -23.79
N LEU A 238 21.23 -23.82 -23.08
CA LEU A 238 19.95 -24.50 -23.22
C LEU A 238 18.86 -23.52 -23.62
N THR A 239 18.07 -23.90 -24.61
CA THR A 239 16.85 -23.18 -25.00
C THR A 239 15.68 -24.16 -25.05
N VAL A 240 14.65 -23.90 -24.24
CA VAL A 240 13.35 -24.58 -24.33
C VAL A 240 12.35 -23.62 -24.96
N ASN A 241 11.97 -23.91 -26.20
CA ASN A 241 11.07 -23.07 -26.99
C ASN A 241 9.59 -23.27 -26.59
N GLY A 242 9.23 -24.42 -26.01
CA GLY A 242 7.93 -24.66 -25.40
C GLY A 242 7.86 -24.21 -23.94
N LEU A 243 6.78 -24.56 -23.25
CA LEU A 243 6.62 -24.32 -21.82
C LEU A 243 7.30 -25.42 -21.00
N VAL A 244 7.75 -25.09 -19.80
CA VAL A 244 8.20 -26.08 -18.81
C VAL A 244 7.09 -26.38 -17.81
N ASP A 245 7.03 -27.61 -17.31
CA ASP A 245 6.21 -27.98 -16.15
C ASP A 245 7.04 -28.87 -15.23
N LEU A 246 7.66 -28.27 -14.22
CA LEU A 246 8.61 -28.93 -13.32
C LEU A 246 8.01 -29.06 -11.92
N LYS A 247 7.92 -30.29 -11.41
CA LYS A 247 7.61 -30.59 -10.00
C LYS A 247 8.62 -31.59 -9.46
N VAL A 248 9.58 -31.10 -8.66
CA VAL A 248 10.82 -31.84 -8.36
C VAL A 248 11.24 -31.72 -6.90
N ASN A 249 11.89 -32.76 -6.36
CA ASN A 249 12.62 -32.72 -5.09
C ASN A 249 14.12 -32.54 -5.38
N ALA A 250 14.43 -31.43 -6.03
CA ALA A 250 15.70 -31.07 -6.62
C ALA A 250 15.69 -29.56 -6.93
N ASN A 251 16.79 -28.98 -7.41
CA ASN A 251 16.71 -27.66 -8.05
C ASN A 251 15.77 -27.74 -9.27
N GLY A 252 14.94 -26.72 -9.50
CA GLY A 252 14.20 -26.60 -10.75
C GLY A 252 15.17 -26.43 -11.92
N VAL A 253 16.02 -25.40 -11.84
CA VAL A 253 17.09 -25.16 -12.81
C VAL A 253 18.32 -24.58 -12.14
N PHE A 254 19.49 -25.05 -12.55
CA PHE A 254 20.78 -24.60 -12.04
C PHE A 254 21.77 -24.38 -13.20
N ALA A 255 22.15 -23.11 -13.43
CA ALA A 255 23.26 -22.75 -14.30
C ALA A 255 24.51 -22.41 -13.46
N ASN A 256 25.65 -23.03 -13.77
CA ASN A 256 26.84 -23.04 -12.93
C ASN A 256 28.13 -22.83 -13.73
N GLY A 257 28.67 -21.61 -13.73
CA GLY A 257 29.97 -21.20 -14.26
C GLY A 257 30.08 -21.19 -15.78
N GLY A 258 31.21 -20.70 -16.28
CA GLY A 258 31.66 -20.83 -17.67
C GLY A 258 30.79 -20.11 -18.70
N HIS A 259 29.99 -19.11 -18.30
CA HIS A 259 28.94 -18.51 -19.11
C HIS A 259 27.79 -19.47 -19.47
N SER A 260 27.45 -20.41 -18.57
CA SER A 260 26.24 -21.23 -18.73
C SER A 260 25.00 -20.33 -18.92
N ASP A 261 24.16 -20.61 -19.91
CA ASP A 261 22.94 -19.83 -20.21
C ASP A 261 21.76 -20.76 -20.42
N ILE A 262 20.74 -20.64 -19.56
CA ILE A 262 19.49 -21.37 -19.69
C ILE A 262 18.35 -20.40 -19.97
N TYR A 263 17.57 -20.69 -21.00
CA TYR A 263 16.37 -19.95 -21.38
C TYR A 263 15.13 -20.84 -21.43
N PHE A 264 14.09 -20.42 -20.71
CA PHE A 264 12.73 -20.96 -20.79
C PHE A 264 11.75 -19.90 -21.29
N ARG A 265 10.86 -20.29 -22.20
CA ARG A 265 9.77 -19.42 -22.67
C ARG A 265 8.75 -19.07 -21.57
N GLY A 266 8.57 -19.94 -20.57
CA GLY A 266 7.62 -19.78 -19.46
C GLY A 266 7.15 -21.14 -18.93
N GLY A 267 6.13 -21.16 -18.08
CA GLY A 267 5.57 -22.39 -17.51
C GLY A 267 5.66 -22.47 -15.98
N ASN A 268 5.63 -23.69 -15.42
CA ASN A 268 5.54 -23.92 -13.98
C ASN A 268 6.82 -24.54 -13.41
N ILE A 269 7.20 -24.11 -12.21
CA ILE A 269 8.27 -24.72 -11.41
C ILE A 269 7.81 -24.80 -9.96
N GLU A 270 7.72 -26.01 -9.41
CA GLU A 270 7.45 -26.28 -8.00
C GLU A 270 8.55 -27.18 -7.45
N ILE A 271 9.34 -26.67 -6.51
CA ILE A 271 10.30 -27.48 -5.77
C ILE A 271 9.70 -27.94 -4.45
N ASN A 272 10.18 -29.07 -3.92
CA ASN A 272 9.79 -29.54 -2.60
C ASN A 272 10.12 -28.52 -1.50
N LYS A 273 9.10 -27.98 -0.82
CA LYS A 273 9.28 -27.01 0.29
C LYS A 273 10.03 -27.63 1.48
N ASP A 274 9.85 -28.93 1.69
CA ASP A 274 10.38 -29.65 2.85
C ASP A 274 11.80 -30.21 2.60
N ASN A 275 12.45 -29.85 1.49
CA ASN A 275 13.81 -30.29 1.22
C ASN A 275 14.80 -29.63 2.18
N THR A 276 15.84 -30.37 2.59
CA THR A 276 16.89 -29.88 3.50
C THR A 276 18.19 -29.51 2.78
N LYS A 277 18.20 -29.53 1.43
CA LYS A 277 19.41 -29.39 0.61
C LYS A 277 19.67 -27.97 0.14
N GLY A 278 18.72 -27.07 0.36
CA GLY A 278 18.80 -25.69 -0.14
C GLY A 278 18.54 -25.61 -1.64
N TYR A 279 17.61 -26.40 -2.17
CA TYR A 279 17.24 -26.31 -3.58
C TYR A 279 16.51 -24.99 -3.91
N TYR A 280 16.69 -24.53 -5.15
CA TYR A 280 16.06 -23.33 -5.70
C TYR A 280 15.18 -23.67 -6.91
N ALA A 281 14.17 -22.85 -7.17
CA ALA A 281 13.41 -22.94 -8.41
C ALA A 281 14.26 -22.48 -9.59
N LEU A 282 14.92 -21.33 -9.45
CA LEU A 282 15.89 -20.79 -10.42
C LEU A 282 17.19 -20.46 -9.70
N LEU A 283 18.31 -21.05 -10.12
CA LEU A 283 19.63 -20.80 -9.57
C LEU A 283 20.64 -20.48 -10.67
N ALA A 284 21.41 -19.43 -10.44
CA ALA A 284 22.60 -19.12 -11.22
C ALA A 284 23.82 -18.95 -10.31
N GLU A 285 24.99 -19.34 -10.81
CA GLU A 285 26.30 -19.05 -10.22
C GLU A 285 27.30 -18.78 -11.36
N CYS A 286 27.86 -17.57 -11.46
CA CYS A 286 28.72 -17.13 -12.59
C CYS A 286 28.15 -17.55 -13.96
N ALA A 287 26.84 -17.38 -14.10
CA ALA A 287 26.02 -17.92 -15.17
C ALA A 287 24.70 -17.14 -15.27
N THR A 288 23.88 -17.46 -16.28
CA THR A 288 22.58 -16.85 -16.49
C THR A 288 21.45 -17.88 -16.52
N THR A 289 20.40 -17.65 -15.73
CA THR A 289 19.08 -18.27 -15.95
C THR A 289 18.06 -17.22 -16.37
N THR A 290 17.19 -17.57 -17.31
CA THR A 290 16.17 -16.66 -17.84
C THR A 290 14.87 -17.38 -18.08
N MET A 291 13.77 -16.85 -17.55
CA MET A 291 12.44 -17.40 -17.74
C MET A 291 11.45 -16.30 -18.15
N ASN A 292 10.71 -16.57 -19.23
CA ASN A 292 9.67 -15.71 -19.78
C ASN A 292 10.17 -14.27 -20.03
N MET A 293 11.26 -14.16 -20.80
CA MET A 293 11.80 -12.88 -21.24
C MET A 293 11.84 -12.84 -22.77
N GLU A 294 11.49 -11.70 -23.33
CA GLU A 294 11.90 -11.38 -24.70
C GLU A 294 13.36 -10.95 -24.69
N ARG A 295 14.13 -11.48 -25.65
CA ARG A 295 15.55 -11.21 -25.82
C ARG A 295 15.79 -10.48 -27.14
N ASP A 296 16.78 -9.59 -27.18
CA ASP A 296 17.20 -8.94 -28.42
C ASP A 296 18.06 -9.86 -29.32
N GLU A 297 18.57 -9.33 -30.43
CA GLU A 297 19.44 -10.06 -31.36
C GLU A 297 20.72 -10.61 -30.71
N ASN A 298 21.18 -9.99 -29.62
CA ASN A 298 22.34 -10.39 -28.84
C ASN A 298 21.98 -11.32 -27.67
N LYS A 299 20.72 -11.80 -27.63
CA LYS A 299 20.16 -12.67 -26.59
C LYS A 299 20.08 -12.01 -25.21
N VAL A 300 20.10 -10.68 -25.13
CA VAL A 300 19.98 -9.94 -23.87
C VAL A 300 18.50 -9.75 -23.52
N PRO A 301 18.07 -10.05 -22.28
CA PRO A 301 16.69 -9.80 -21.84
C PRO A 301 16.32 -8.31 -21.87
N VAL A 302 15.25 -7.96 -22.59
CA VAL A 302 14.81 -6.57 -22.78
C VAL A 302 13.47 -6.26 -22.11
N ARG A 303 12.52 -7.19 -22.12
CA ARG A 303 11.20 -7.07 -21.46
C ARG A 303 10.63 -8.44 -21.13
N ALA A 304 9.65 -8.50 -20.23
CA ALA A 304 8.94 -9.74 -19.94
C ALA A 304 8.26 -10.28 -21.20
N GLY A 305 8.25 -11.61 -21.33
CA GLY A 305 7.47 -12.33 -22.32
C GLY A 305 6.00 -12.46 -21.90
N SER A 306 5.20 -13.04 -22.79
CA SER A 306 3.74 -13.15 -22.62
C SER A 306 3.27 -14.50 -22.10
N ALA A 307 4.16 -15.41 -21.69
CA ALA A 307 3.77 -16.71 -21.17
C ALA A 307 3.35 -16.60 -19.71
N LYS A 308 2.42 -17.45 -19.28
CA LYS A 308 2.12 -17.66 -17.87
C LYS A 308 3.34 -18.27 -17.18
N VAL A 309 3.67 -17.76 -16.00
CA VAL A 309 4.70 -18.33 -15.12
C VAL A 309 4.12 -18.58 -13.73
N THR A 310 4.33 -19.79 -13.19
CA THR A 310 3.99 -20.10 -11.80
C THR A 310 5.19 -20.74 -11.11
N ILE A 311 5.75 -20.07 -10.11
CA ILE A 311 6.93 -20.56 -9.37
C ILE A 311 6.60 -20.72 -7.90
N LYS A 312 6.94 -21.88 -7.33
CA LYS A 312 7.02 -22.13 -5.88
C LYS A 312 8.42 -22.62 -5.56
N GLY A 313 9.23 -21.72 -5.00
CA GLY A 313 10.64 -21.93 -4.75
C GLY A 313 11.43 -20.63 -4.74
N ASN A 314 12.55 -20.64 -4.05
CA ASN A 314 13.46 -19.49 -3.98
C ASN A 314 14.14 -19.26 -5.34
N VAL A 315 14.47 -18.00 -5.62
CA VAL A 315 15.25 -17.59 -6.80
C VAL A 315 16.60 -17.07 -6.31
N GLY A 316 17.69 -17.64 -6.81
CA GLY A 316 19.03 -17.44 -6.27
C GLY A 316 20.06 -16.95 -7.28
N ALA A 317 20.80 -15.91 -6.91
CA ALA A 317 22.09 -15.57 -7.50
C ALA A 317 23.16 -15.90 -6.45
N SER A 318 23.79 -17.08 -6.58
CA SER A 318 24.75 -17.61 -5.62
C SER A 318 26.21 -17.35 -6.05
N ALA A 319 27.09 -17.33 -5.06
CA ALA A 319 28.53 -17.11 -5.20
C ALA A 319 29.35 -18.42 -5.30
N GLY A 320 28.69 -19.59 -5.32
CA GLY A 320 29.35 -20.90 -5.24
C GLY A 320 30.38 -21.19 -6.34
N ALA A 321 30.16 -20.67 -7.56
CA ALA A 321 31.07 -20.83 -8.69
C ALA A 321 32.28 -19.87 -8.69
N ILE A 322 32.36 -18.91 -7.76
CA ILE A 322 33.45 -17.92 -7.76
C ILE A 322 34.79 -18.64 -7.66
N ASN A 323 35.62 -18.47 -8.68
CA ASN A 323 36.97 -18.99 -8.71
C ASN A 323 37.87 -18.10 -9.57
N VAL A 324 39.18 -18.16 -9.36
CA VAL A 324 40.13 -17.27 -10.06
C VAL A 324 40.17 -17.49 -11.58
N ALA A 325 39.88 -18.71 -12.03
CA ALA A 325 39.85 -19.08 -13.44
C ALA A 325 38.50 -18.76 -14.10
N GLU A 326 37.47 -18.43 -13.32
CA GLU A 326 36.11 -18.19 -13.82
C GLU A 326 36.10 -17.04 -14.83
N PRO A 327 35.62 -17.29 -16.07
CA PRO A 327 35.54 -16.26 -17.09
C PRO A 327 34.32 -15.35 -16.95
N GLU A 328 33.24 -15.80 -16.31
CA GLU A 328 32.00 -15.01 -16.15
C GLU A 328 31.96 -14.30 -14.79
N PRO A 329 32.15 -12.97 -14.73
CA PRO A 329 32.05 -12.24 -13.48
C PRO A 329 30.61 -12.00 -13.00
N TYR A 330 29.59 -12.26 -13.81
CA TYR A 330 28.20 -11.99 -13.45
C TYR A 330 27.37 -13.26 -13.24
N THR A 331 26.70 -13.31 -12.10
CA THR A 331 25.60 -14.22 -11.81
C THR A 331 24.28 -13.51 -12.08
N ARG A 332 23.48 -13.98 -13.05
CA ARG A 332 22.22 -13.32 -13.42
C ARG A 332 21.03 -14.26 -13.40
N VAL A 333 19.94 -13.82 -12.77
CA VAL A 333 18.62 -14.42 -12.93
C VAL A 333 17.66 -13.38 -13.46
N ASN A 334 16.99 -13.70 -14.58
CA ASN A 334 16.01 -12.81 -15.21
C ASN A 334 14.64 -13.49 -15.26
N LEU A 335 13.66 -12.91 -14.58
CA LEU A 335 12.32 -13.48 -14.43
C LEU A 335 11.25 -12.48 -14.89
N GLY A 336 10.45 -12.88 -15.88
CA GLY A 336 9.29 -12.13 -16.34
C GLY A 336 7.98 -12.70 -15.82
N LEU A 337 7.22 -11.90 -15.08
CA LEU A 337 5.85 -12.17 -14.65
C LEU A 337 4.95 -11.06 -15.20
N ALA A 338 4.29 -11.29 -16.33
CA ALA A 338 3.57 -10.24 -17.06
C ALA A 338 2.14 -10.60 -17.47
N THR A 339 1.59 -11.70 -16.95
CA THR A 339 0.17 -12.07 -17.08
C THR A 339 -0.54 -11.98 -15.73
N PRO A 340 -1.84 -11.66 -15.67
CA PRO A 340 -2.58 -11.55 -14.41
C PRO A 340 -2.60 -12.83 -13.56
N ASP A 341 -2.41 -13.98 -14.20
CA ASP A 341 -2.39 -15.29 -13.57
C ASP A 341 -0.97 -15.86 -13.36
N SER A 342 0.06 -15.04 -13.59
CA SER A 342 1.44 -15.37 -13.23
C SER A 342 1.67 -15.14 -11.74
N SER A 343 2.40 -16.04 -11.11
CA SER A 343 2.68 -16.00 -9.68
C SER A 343 4.05 -16.54 -9.31
N TRP A 344 4.64 -15.98 -8.27
CA TRP A 344 5.84 -16.49 -7.63
C TRP A 344 5.66 -16.50 -6.11
N THR A 345 5.93 -17.62 -5.45
CA THR A 345 6.09 -17.71 -4.00
C THR A 345 7.53 -18.15 -3.69
N GLY A 346 8.26 -17.32 -2.98
CA GLY A 346 9.69 -17.53 -2.69
C GLY A 346 10.39 -16.22 -2.33
N VAL A 347 11.69 -16.31 -2.02
CA VAL A 347 12.57 -15.15 -1.79
C VAL A 347 13.56 -14.92 -2.93
N ALA A 348 14.00 -13.67 -3.09
CA ALA A 348 15.09 -13.29 -3.99
C ALA A 348 16.43 -13.31 -3.23
N TYR A 349 17.18 -14.39 -3.30
CA TYR A 349 18.45 -14.50 -2.57
C TYR A 349 19.63 -14.13 -3.46
N ASN A 350 20.12 -12.90 -3.30
CA ASN A 350 21.37 -12.45 -3.90
C ASN A 350 22.49 -12.54 -2.87
N ALA A 351 23.41 -13.49 -3.05
CA ALA A 351 24.48 -13.78 -2.09
C ALA A 351 25.73 -12.90 -2.28
N PHE A 352 25.61 -11.77 -2.98
CA PHE A 352 26.74 -10.91 -3.33
C PHE A 352 26.70 -9.60 -2.56
N LYS A 353 27.86 -9.11 -2.18
CA LYS A 353 28.03 -7.76 -1.64
C LYS A 353 27.65 -6.71 -2.67
N ASP A 354 27.21 -5.54 -2.21
CA ASP A 354 26.90 -4.40 -3.09
C ASP A 354 28.11 -3.98 -3.93
N GLU A 355 29.32 -3.99 -3.36
CA GLU A 355 30.59 -3.70 -4.05
C GLU A 355 31.17 -4.88 -4.86
N GLY A 356 30.48 -6.02 -4.88
CA GLY A 356 30.91 -7.27 -5.49
C GLY A 356 31.94 -8.03 -4.66
N ASN A 357 32.10 -9.32 -4.98
CA ASN A 357 33.01 -10.22 -4.27
C ASN A 357 34.33 -10.35 -5.04
N ASP A 358 35.45 -10.31 -4.34
CA ASP A 358 36.79 -10.32 -4.93
C ASP A 358 37.39 -11.73 -4.95
N ALA A 359 37.86 -12.19 -6.12
CA ALA A 359 38.65 -13.41 -6.25
C ALA A 359 39.67 -13.28 -7.39
N GLY A 360 40.95 -13.54 -7.08
CA GLY A 360 42.03 -13.55 -8.08
C GLY A 360 42.24 -12.22 -8.80
N GLY A 361 41.91 -11.08 -8.18
CA GLY A 361 41.98 -9.75 -8.77
C GLY A 361 40.81 -9.39 -9.70
N LYS A 362 39.77 -10.23 -9.76
CA LYS A 362 38.50 -9.96 -10.44
C LYS A 362 37.40 -9.66 -9.41
N LYS A 363 36.41 -8.87 -9.81
CA LYS A 363 35.17 -8.65 -9.07
C LYS A 363 34.01 -9.41 -9.69
N PHE A 364 33.21 -10.05 -8.84
CA PHE A 364 32.04 -10.83 -9.20
C PHE A 364 30.77 -10.19 -8.65
N PHE A 365 29.68 -10.24 -9.40
CA PHE A 365 28.42 -9.56 -9.07
C PHE A 365 27.22 -10.47 -9.27
N GLY A 366 26.24 -10.34 -8.39
CA GLY A 366 24.94 -11.02 -8.49
C GLY A 366 23.82 -10.07 -8.85
N GLU A 367 22.96 -10.49 -9.77
CA GLU A 367 21.84 -9.71 -10.26
C GLU A 367 20.58 -10.57 -10.40
N ILE A 368 19.59 -10.33 -9.54
CA ILE A 368 18.23 -10.84 -9.73
C ILE A 368 17.38 -9.71 -10.31
N ASN A 369 16.86 -9.91 -11.51
CA ASN A 369 16.05 -8.94 -12.24
C ASN A 369 14.62 -9.47 -12.41
N LEU A 370 13.64 -8.75 -11.87
CA LEU A 370 12.23 -9.12 -11.90
C LEU A 370 11.42 -8.11 -12.70
N TRP A 371 10.61 -8.59 -13.63
CA TRP A 371 9.50 -7.84 -14.21
C TRP A 371 8.21 -8.37 -13.60
N LEU A 372 7.47 -7.50 -12.91
CA LEU A 372 6.23 -7.84 -12.21
C LEU A 372 5.13 -6.88 -12.67
N GLN A 373 4.32 -7.33 -13.62
CA GLN A 373 3.46 -6.46 -14.41
C GLN A 373 2.07 -7.08 -14.63
N ASN A 374 1.11 -6.24 -15.01
CA ASN A 374 -0.22 -6.63 -15.47
C ASN A 374 -0.98 -7.54 -14.48
N GLY A 375 -0.91 -7.22 -13.18
CA GLY A 375 -1.60 -7.98 -12.13
C GLY A 375 -0.91 -9.28 -11.70
N ALA A 376 0.26 -9.60 -12.23
CA ALA A 376 1.06 -10.73 -11.75
C ALA A 376 1.43 -10.57 -10.27
N SER A 377 1.60 -11.70 -9.57
CA SER A 377 1.80 -11.71 -8.12
C SER A 377 3.16 -12.28 -7.69
N TRP A 378 3.72 -11.72 -6.64
CA TRP A 378 4.84 -12.27 -5.89
C TRP A 378 4.47 -12.34 -4.41
N THR A 379 4.57 -13.50 -3.79
CA THR A 379 4.46 -13.69 -2.34
C THR A 379 5.86 -13.86 -1.76
N ASN A 380 6.30 -12.90 -0.95
CA ASN A 380 7.61 -12.91 -0.33
C ASN A 380 7.58 -13.77 0.95
N GLU A 381 8.01 -15.01 0.81
CA GLU A 381 8.07 -16.03 1.86
C GLU A 381 9.18 -17.02 1.49
N ALA A 382 10.02 -17.42 2.44
CA ALA A 382 11.03 -18.44 2.17
C ALA A 382 10.36 -19.77 1.81
N TRP A 383 10.81 -20.36 0.70
CA TRP A 383 10.35 -21.67 0.25
C TRP A 383 11.45 -22.71 0.43
N GLY A 384 11.43 -23.36 1.59
CA GLY A 384 12.57 -24.14 2.09
C GLY A 384 13.65 -23.22 2.68
N GLU A 385 14.63 -23.81 3.34
CA GLU A 385 15.74 -23.10 3.98
C GLU A 385 16.74 -22.59 2.92
N PRO A 386 17.00 -21.28 2.81
CA PRO A 386 18.09 -20.76 1.99
C PRO A 386 19.44 -21.30 2.52
N PRO A 387 20.27 -21.95 1.70
CA PRO A 387 21.57 -22.45 2.14
C PRO A 387 22.57 -21.33 2.41
N ASP A 388 23.54 -21.60 3.29
CA ASP A 388 24.71 -20.72 3.49
C ASP A 388 25.45 -20.49 2.16
N ALA A 389 25.87 -19.25 1.93
CA ALA A 389 26.56 -18.90 0.69
C ALA A 389 28.08 -19.01 0.83
N TYR A 390 28.67 -20.05 0.25
CA TYR A 390 30.13 -20.14 0.15
C TYR A 390 30.66 -19.01 -0.76
N PHE A 391 31.67 -18.26 -0.27
CA PHE A 391 32.18 -17.03 -0.89
C PHE A 391 31.16 -15.87 -1.01
N GLY A 392 29.96 -16.00 -0.44
CA GLY A 392 28.90 -15.00 -0.49
C GLY A 392 28.50 -14.46 0.89
N GLU A 393 27.39 -13.73 0.92
CA GLU A 393 26.70 -13.32 2.15
C GLU A 393 25.51 -14.24 2.41
N ASP A 394 25.31 -14.59 3.68
CA ASP A 394 24.16 -15.38 4.11
C ASP A 394 22.84 -14.61 3.91
N PHE A 395 21.74 -15.35 3.75
CA PHE A 395 20.44 -14.75 3.50
C PHE A 395 19.99 -13.87 4.67
N SER A 396 19.70 -12.61 4.39
CA SER A 396 19.18 -11.64 5.36
C SER A 396 17.93 -10.90 4.86
N GLU A 397 17.76 -10.78 3.55
CA GLU A 397 16.60 -10.16 2.92
C GLU A 397 16.43 -10.61 1.47
N SER A 398 15.23 -10.41 0.92
CA SER A 398 14.99 -10.53 -0.51
C SER A 398 15.64 -9.36 -1.23
N HIS A 399 16.67 -9.59 -2.04
CA HIS A 399 17.41 -8.54 -2.76
C HIS A 399 17.27 -8.67 -4.28
N LEU A 400 16.64 -7.66 -4.89
CA LEU A 400 16.52 -7.50 -6.33
C LEU A 400 17.47 -6.42 -6.82
N LYS A 401 18.24 -6.74 -7.86
CA LYS A 401 19.02 -5.72 -8.58
C LYS A 401 18.12 -4.77 -9.35
N ARG A 402 17.04 -5.31 -9.91
CA ARG A 402 16.07 -4.51 -10.66
C ARG A 402 14.67 -5.06 -10.49
N LEU A 403 13.72 -4.15 -10.26
CA LEU A 403 12.29 -4.44 -10.30
C LEU A 403 11.62 -3.51 -11.31
N VAL A 404 11.06 -4.10 -12.36
CA VAL A 404 10.25 -3.40 -13.37
C VAL A 404 8.79 -3.73 -13.12
N GLY A 405 8.08 -2.81 -12.49
CA GLY A 405 6.64 -2.84 -12.29
C GLY A 405 5.84 -2.60 -13.57
N GLY A 406 4.52 -2.51 -13.42
CA GLY A 406 3.60 -2.14 -14.49
C GLY A 406 3.93 -0.77 -15.09
N GLU A 407 3.49 -0.52 -16.32
CA GLU A 407 3.69 0.78 -16.99
C GLU A 407 2.79 1.90 -16.44
N SER A 408 1.75 1.53 -15.69
CA SER A 408 0.75 2.40 -15.08
C SER A 408 0.18 1.76 -13.82
N ALA A 409 -0.51 2.54 -12.99
CA ALA A 409 -1.09 2.06 -11.73
C ALA A 409 -2.12 0.92 -11.90
N ASP A 410 -2.91 0.93 -12.98
CA ASP A 410 -3.88 -0.13 -13.33
C ASP A 410 -3.21 -1.42 -13.83
N LYS A 411 -1.96 -1.33 -14.27
CA LYS A 411 -1.15 -2.48 -14.73
C LYS A 411 -0.11 -2.90 -13.70
N ALA A 412 -0.22 -2.41 -12.46
CA ALA A 412 0.74 -2.67 -11.41
C ALA A 412 0.90 -4.18 -11.13
N GLY A 413 2.13 -4.58 -10.79
CA GLY A 413 2.40 -5.87 -10.18
C GLY A 413 1.94 -5.92 -8.72
N HIS A 414 1.74 -7.11 -8.16
CA HIS A 414 1.27 -7.30 -6.79
C HIS A 414 2.30 -8.06 -5.95
N ILE A 415 2.72 -7.48 -4.82
CA ILE A 415 3.66 -8.10 -3.89
C ILE A 415 2.96 -8.32 -2.56
N PHE A 416 2.87 -9.56 -2.10
CA PHE A 416 2.26 -9.92 -0.82
C PHE A 416 3.37 -10.17 0.20
N GLN A 417 3.48 -9.28 1.18
CA GLN A 417 4.39 -9.46 2.31
C GLN A 417 3.76 -10.38 3.35
N LYS A 418 4.55 -11.33 3.84
CA LYS A 418 4.15 -12.24 4.92
C LYS A 418 4.72 -11.77 6.26
N PRO A 419 4.05 -12.06 7.39
CA PRO A 419 4.67 -11.95 8.71
C PRO A 419 5.91 -12.86 8.80
N GLY A 420 6.65 -12.78 9.89
CA GLY A 420 7.70 -13.74 10.20
C GLY A 420 7.14 -15.14 10.48
N GLU A 421 7.91 -15.97 11.18
CA GLU A 421 7.46 -17.30 11.64
C GLU A 421 6.14 -17.24 12.43
N ASP A 422 5.91 -16.11 13.10
CA ASP A 422 4.68 -15.75 13.77
C ASP A 422 4.32 -14.26 13.53
N GLU A 423 3.20 -13.82 14.09
CA GLU A 423 2.69 -12.46 13.93
C GLU A 423 3.48 -11.41 14.74
N ASP A 424 4.39 -11.84 15.61
CA ASP A 424 5.22 -10.97 16.46
C ASP A 424 6.64 -10.82 15.92
N SER A 425 7.06 -11.69 15.00
CA SER A 425 8.34 -11.64 14.32
C SER A 425 8.27 -10.80 13.04
N GLU A 426 9.37 -10.08 12.78
CA GLU A 426 9.51 -9.33 11.53
C GLU A 426 9.53 -10.30 10.34
N GLY A 427 8.76 -9.97 9.32
CA GLY A 427 8.84 -10.69 8.05
C GLY A 427 10.10 -10.31 7.26
N ILE A 428 10.30 -11.01 6.15
CA ILE A 428 11.48 -10.85 5.30
C ILE A 428 11.46 -9.47 4.62
N ASN A 429 12.54 -8.70 4.78
CA ASN A 429 12.71 -7.41 4.09
C ASN A 429 12.86 -7.61 2.58
N ILE A 430 12.47 -6.59 1.81
CA ILE A 430 12.71 -6.53 0.36
C ILE A 430 13.57 -5.30 0.07
N ARG A 431 14.72 -5.50 -0.58
CA ARG A 431 15.57 -4.44 -1.13
C ARG A 431 15.55 -4.48 -2.65
N VAL A 432 15.35 -3.32 -3.27
CA VAL A 432 15.37 -3.11 -4.72
C VAL A 432 16.39 -2.03 -5.04
N ASP A 433 17.45 -2.38 -5.75
CA ASP A 433 18.48 -1.42 -6.13
C ASP A 433 17.96 -0.42 -7.18
N ASP A 434 17.34 -0.90 -8.25
CA ASP A 434 16.84 -0.07 -9.37
C ASP A 434 15.35 -0.35 -9.63
N TYR A 435 14.50 0.58 -9.24
CA TYR A 435 13.04 0.47 -9.39
C TYR A 435 12.51 1.26 -10.58
N LYS A 436 11.59 0.66 -11.34
CA LYS A 436 10.87 1.34 -12.43
C LYS A 436 9.41 0.91 -12.47
N GLY A 437 8.49 1.85 -12.68
CA GLY A 437 7.08 1.56 -12.97
C GLY A 437 6.21 1.53 -11.71
N PHE A 438 5.19 0.67 -11.72
CA PHE A 438 4.15 0.64 -10.68
C PHE A 438 3.98 -0.75 -10.03
N THR A 439 3.92 -0.79 -8.70
CA THR A 439 3.64 -2.00 -7.91
C THR A 439 2.77 -1.70 -6.69
N ASN A 440 1.89 -2.64 -6.37
CA ASN A 440 1.12 -2.65 -5.13
C ASN A 440 1.75 -3.64 -4.15
N VAL A 441 1.99 -3.23 -2.91
CA VAL A 441 2.57 -4.08 -1.86
C VAL A 441 1.56 -4.23 -0.72
N TYR A 442 1.14 -5.46 -0.47
CA TYR A 442 0.09 -5.80 0.48
C TYR A 442 0.67 -6.24 1.81
N TYR A 443 0.14 -5.64 2.88
CA TYR A 443 0.57 -5.83 4.25
C TYR A 443 -0.63 -6.16 5.16
N GLY A 444 -0.54 -7.28 5.88
CA GLY A 444 -1.45 -7.54 7.00
C GLY A 444 -1.17 -6.62 8.20
N HIS A 445 -2.11 -6.52 9.12
CA HIS A 445 -1.92 -5.87 10.42
C HIS A 445 -2.65 -6.67 11.51
N LYS A 446 -2.38 -6.40 12.79
CA LYS A 446 -3.10 -7.05 13.90
C LYS A 446 -4.46 -6.41 14.13
N ASP A 447 -5.54 -7.19 14.11
CA ASP A 447 -6.93 -6.70 14.24
C ASP A 447 -7.15 -5.86 15.51
N GLU A 448 -6.55 -6.26 16.65
CA GLU A 448 -6.69 -5.55 17.94
C GLU A 448 -5.79 -4.31 18.04
N LYS A 449 -4.77 -4.22 17.19
CA LYS A 449 -3.85 -3.09 17.15
C LYS A 449 -3.42 -2.80 15.70
N PRO A 450 -4.30 -2.17 14.89
CA PRO A 450 -4.05 -1.96 13.46
C PRO A 450 -2.80 -1.13 13.11
N THR A 451 -2.16 -0.50 14.09
CA THR A 451 -0.86 0.19 13.91
C THR A 451 0.33 -0.78 13.88
N ASN A 452 0.15 -2.04 14.28
CA ASN A 452 1.15 -3.08 14.16
C ASN A 452 1.04 -3.74 12.77
N ILE A 453 1.74 -3.17 11.79
CA ILE A 453 1.81 -3.70 10.41
C ILE A 453 2.76 -4.90 10.35
N LEU A 454 2.25 -6.03 9.86
CA LEU A 454 2.94 -7.31 9.77
C LEU A 454 3.83 -7.40 8.54
N GLY A 455 5.00 -8.03 8.65
CA GLY A 455 5.92 -8.24 7.54
C GLY A 455 7.08 -7.25 7.47
N GLY A 456 8.02 -7.51 6.56
CA GLY A 456 9.28 -6.75 6.44
C GLY A 456 9.13 -5.40 5.74
N THR A 457 10.20 -4.61 5.77
CA THR A 457 10.29 -3.33 5.04
C THR A 457 10.42 -3.55 3.53
N PHE A 458 10.05 -2.52 2.77
CA PHE A 458 10.27 -2.43 1.33
C PHE A 458 11.18 -1.25 1.05
N THR A 459 12.41 -1.52 0.62
CA THR A 459 13.45 -0.53 0.40
C THR A 459 13.76 -0.38 -1.09
N VAL A 460 13.61 0.83 -1.61
CA VAL A 460 14.02 1.25 -2.93
C VAL A 460 15.28 2.10 -2.81
N THR A 461 16.37 1.67 -3.43
CA THR A 461 17.62 2.43 -3.40
C THR A 461 17.57 3.64 -4.32
N LYS A 462 17.20 3.43 -5.59
CA LYS A 462 16.94 4.48 -6.59
C LYS A 462 15.73 4.12 -7.46
N ALA A 463 15.08 5.13 -8.03
CA ALA A 463 13.90 4.96 -8.87
C ALA A 463 14.00 5.73 -10.19
N GLN A 464 13.46 5.15 -11.25
CA GLN A 464 13.32 5.83 -12.53
C GLN A 464 12.18 6.88 -12.48
N PRO A 465 12.27 7.99 -13.23
CA PRO A 465 11.26 9.04 -13.23
C PRO A 465 9.84 8.52 -13.49
N GLY A 466 8.87 9.00 -12.70
CA GLY A 466 7.46 8.66 -12.85
C GLY A 466 7.07 7.30 -12.27
N SER A 467 7.91 6.73 -11.41
CA SER A 467 7.60 5.45 -10.75
C SER A 467 6.69 5.65 -9.54
N GLY A 468 5.88 4.64 -9.19
CA GLY A 468 4.92 4.73 -8.09
C GLY A 468 4.72 3.42 -7.33
N ILE A 469 4.66 3.49 -5.99
CA ILE A 469 4.36 2.35 -5.12
C ILE A 469 3.13 2.66 -4.26
N THR A 470 2.19 1.73 -4.21
CA THR A 470 1.06 1.79 -3.27
C THR A 470 1.22 0.67 -2.23
N LEU A 471 1.33 1.04 -0.96
CA LEU A 471 1.25 0.08 0.15
C LEU A 471 -0.22 -0.07 0.57
N ILE A 472 -0.70 -1.30 0.71
CA ILE A 472 -2.12 -1.59 0.94
C ILE A 472 -2.28 -2.46 2.19
N THR A 473 -3.20 -2.08 3.07
CA THR A 473 -3.68 -2.94 4.17
C THR A 473 -5.20 -3.07 4.14
N ASP A 474 -5.77 -4.02 4.88
CA ASP A 474 -7.23 -4.20 4.94
C ASP A 474 -7.90 -3.31 5.99
N SER A 475 -9.22 -3.42 6.12
CA SER A 475 -10.03 -2.59 7.02
C SER A 475 -10.43 -3.27 8.33
N LYS A 476 -9.87 -4.44 8.66
CA LYS A 476 -10.17 -5.13 9.92
C LYS A 476 -9.71 -4.27 11.10
N GLY A 477 -10.44 -4.33 12.21
CA GLY A 477 -10.15 -3.48 13.39
C GLY A 477 -10.32 -1.97 13.19
N LEU A 478 -10.73 -1.50 12.01
CA LEU A 478 -10.84 -0.07 11.66
C LEU A 478 -12.27 0.32 11.29
N ASN A 479 -12.74 1.43 11.85
CA ASN A 479 -13.99 2.07 11.46
C ASN A 479 -13.72 3.31 10.59
N VAL A 480 -13.40 3.07 9.33
CA VAL A 480 -12.93 4.11 8.39
C VAL A 480 -14.00 5.18 8.10
N ASP A 481 -15.28 4.82 8.15
CA ASP A 481 -16.41 5.73 7.85
C ASP A 481 -16.86 6.57 9.07
N SER A 482 -16.25 6.38 10.24
CA SER A 482 -16.65 7.06 11.47
C SER A 482 -16.32 8.55 11.45
N SER A 483 -17.23 9.36 12.00
CA SER A 483 -16.99 10.79 12.22
C SER A 483 -16.16 11.08 13.47
N LYS A 484 -16.04 10.12 14.40
CA LYS A 484 -15.36 10.28 15.69
C LYS A 484 -13.86 10.47 15.53
N ALA A 485 -13.29 11.36 16.32
CA ALA A 485 -11.86 11.65 16.28
C ALA A 485 -11.00 10.44 16.58
N ALA A 486 -11.38 9.61 17.57
CA ALA A 486 -10.64 8.40 17.93
C ALA A 486 -10.47 7.44 16.73
N ASP A 487 -11.55 7.16 16.01
CA ASP A 487 -11.55 6.24 14.86
C ASP A 487 -10.77 6.82 13.68
N LYS A 488 -10.95 8.10 13.37
CA LYS A 488 -10.19 8.82 12.33
C LYS A 488 -8.70 8.85 12.61
N ASN A 489 -8.34 9.05 13.87
CA ASN A 489 -6.95 9.09 14.33
C ASN A 489 -6.32 7.69 14.28
N LEU A 490 -7.07 6.64 14.64
CA LEU A 490 -6.59 5.27 14.53
C LEU A 490 -6.33 4.90 13.07
N ALA A 491 -7.27 5.17 12.16
CA ALA A 491 -7.08 4.92 10.72
C ALA A 491 -5.88 5.71 10.15
N SER A 492 -5.72 6.97 10.55
CA SER A 492 -4.58 7.79 10.12
C SER A 492 -3.25 7.29 10.70
N ALA A 493 -3.24 6.83 11.95
CA ALA A 493 -2.07 6.23 12.59
C ALA A 493 -1.67 4.92 11.90
N THR A 494 -2.64 4.09 11.51
CA THR A 494 -2.41 2.86 10.74
C THR A 494 -1.82 3.16 9.37
N LEU A 495 -2.36 4.13 8.63
CA LEU A 495 -1.79 4.56 7.34
C LEU A 495 -0.35 5.07 7.50
N ASN A 496 -0.04 5.80 8.57
CA ASN A 496 1.33 6.22 8.86
C ASN A 496 2.25 5.06 9.24
N ALA A 497 1.77 4.10 10.04
CA ALA A 497 2.52 2.88 10.35
C ALA A 497 2.80 2.04 9.09
N LEU A 498 1.85 1.99 8.15
CA LEU A 498 2.02 1.38 6.84
C LEU A 498 3.06 2.14 6.01
N ALA A 499 2.98 3.47 5.95
CA ALA A 499 3.95 4.31 5.23
C ALA A 499 5.39 4.09 5.72
N ASN A 500 5.58 3.88 7.02
CA ASN A 500 6.88 3.63 7.64
C ASN A 500 7.55 2.32 7.17
N LYS A 501 6.85 1.43 6.45
CA LYS A 501 7.42 0.22 5.83
C LYS A 501 8.16 0.51 4.52
N LEU A 502 7.88 1.65 3.87
CA LEU A 502 8.55 2.05 2.62
C LEU A 502 9.79 2.89 2.92
N PHE A 503 10.91 2.56 2.28
CA PHE A 503 12.13 3.37 2.29
C PHE A 503 12.55 3.71 0.86
N TYR A 504 12.90 4.97 0.61
CA TYR A 504 13.44 5.46 -0.66
C TYR A 504 14.77 6.17 -0.42
N THR A 505 15.87 5.41 -0.42
CA THR A 505 17.12 5.88 0.17
C THR A 505 17.81 6.98 -0.63
N ALA A 506 17.61 7.06 -1.96
CA ALA A 506 18.09 8.16 -2.79
C ALA A 506 17.41 9.50 -2.51
N TYR A 507 16.25 9.52 -1.82
CA TYR A 507 15.56 10.76 -1.45
C TYR A 507 16.42 11.67 -0.59
N LYS A 508 17.22 11.11 0.32
CA LYS A 508 18.18 11.86 1.16
C LYS A 508 19.25 12.59 0.34
N ASN A 509 19.45 12.16 -0.91
CA ASN A 509 20.38 12.74 -1.86
C ASN A 509 19.67 13.64 -2.90
N GLY A 510 18.38 13.96 -2.70
CA GLY A 510 17.60 14.86 -3.55
C GLY A 510 16.86 14.19 -4.71
N GLU A 511 16.85 12.86 -4.83
CA GLU A 511 16.07 12.16 -5.86
C GLU A 511 14.57 12.14 -5.51
N THR A 512 13.70 12.56 -6.43
CA THR A 512 12.24 12.66 -6.19
C THR A 512 11.43 11.87 -7.24
N ASN A 513 12.00 10.78 -7.75
CA ASN A 513 11.43 10.05 -8.89
C ASN A 513 10.33 9.05 -8.50
N LEU A 514 10.21 8.72 -7.20
CA LEU A 514 9.26 7.77 -6.66
C LEU A 514 8.11 8.49 -5.95
N ALA A 515 6.88 8.23 -6.38
CA ALA A 515 5.67 8.57 -5.62
C ALA A 515 5.25 7.39 -4.74
N GLY A 516 4.96 7.64 -3.46
CA GLY A 516 4.42 6.64 -2.54
C GLY A 516 2.97 6.95 -2.18
N LYS A 517 2.14 5.91 -2.04
CA LYS A 517 0.78 5.98 -1.50
C LYS A 517 0.56 4.90 -0.45
N VAL A 518 -0.34 5.16 0.48
CA VAL A 518 -0.84 4.19 1.45
C VAL A 518 -2.34 4.07 1.35
N GLU A 519 -2.86 2.86 1.51
CA GLU A 519 -4.26 2.55 1.30
C GLU A 519 -4.81 1.60 2.37
N ILE A 520 -6.05 1.88 2.81
CA ILE A 520 -6.92 0.93 3.48
C ILE A 520 -7.97 0.46 2.48
N ALA A 521 -7.98 -0.83 2.20
CA ALA A 521 -8.92 -1.49 1.31
C ALA A 521 -9.94 -2.33 2.11
N GLU A 522 -11.01 -2.79 1.46
CA GLU A 522 -11.99 -3.67 2.12
C GLU A 522 -11.38 -5.00 2.60
N GLY A 523 -10.40 -5.54 1.86
CA GLY A 523 -9.73 -6.81 2.14
C GLY A 523 -8.33 -6.85 1.52
N LEU A 524 -7.54 -7.86 1.88
CA LEU A 524 -6.14 -8.00 1.43
C LEU A 524 -6.00 -8.81 0.13
N THR A 525 -6.76 -8.44 -0.91
CA THR A 525 -6.68 -9.04 -2.25
C THR A 525 -6.58 -7.94 -3.30
N SER A 526 -6.09 -8.28 -4.50
CA SER A 526 -5.90 -7.30 -5.58
C SER A 526 -7.20 -6.78 -6.20
N SER A 527 -8.34 -7.43 -5.93
CA SER A 527 -9.66 -7.02 -6.42
C SER A 527 -10.44 -6.16 -5.43
N SER A 528 -9.88 -5.91 -4.24
CA SER A 528 -10.56 -5.18 -3.17
C SER A 528 -10.83 -3.72 -3.52
N LEU A 529 -11.99 -3.22 -3.10
CA LEU A 529 -12.33 -1.79 -3.18
C LEU A 529 -11.51 -0.95 -2.20
N SER A 530 -11.02 0.18 -2.71
CA SER A 530 -10.35 1.23 -1.92
C SER A 530 -11.35 1.92 -0.99
N LYS A 531 -11.02 2.02 0.30
CA LYS A 531 -11.81 2.79 1.28
C LYS A 531 -11.19 4.13 1.60
N ARG A 532 -9.86 4.17 1.72
CA ARG A 532 -9.11 5.39 2.02
C ARG A 532 -7.70 5.28 1.46
N MET A 533 -7.25 6.32 0.77
CA MET A 533 -5.93 6.40 0.17
C MET A 533 -5.32 7.76 0.44
N GLU A 534 -4.04 7.79 0.81
CA GLU A 534 -3.30 9.01 1.13
C GLU A 534 -1.91 8.96 0.50
N ASP A 535 -1.30 10.13 0.32
CA ASP A 535 0.06 10.26 -0.20
C ASP A 535 1.11 10.04 0.89
N VAL A 536 2.25 9.48 0.49
CA VAL A 536 3.44 9.30 1.34
C VAL A 536 4.43 10.43 1.07
N THR A 537 4.96 10.98 2.16
CA THR A 537 6.13 11.87 2.16
C THR A 537 7.36 11.09 2.60
N PHE A 538 8.56 11.49 2.17
CA PHE A 538 9.81 10.82 2.56
C PHE A 538 10.63 11.71 3.48
N LYS A 539 11.22 11.12 4.53
CA LYS A 539 12.15 11.82 5.43
C LYS A 539 13.44 12.17 4.69
N GLU A 540 13.89 13.41 4.80
CA GLU A 540 15.17 13.86 4.24
C GLU A 540 16.39 13.14 4.88
N SER A 541 16.27 12.63 6.11
CA SER A 541 17.39 12.01 6.83
C SER A 541 17.76 10.61 6.32
N ASN A 542 16.77 9.80 5.96
CA ASN A 542 16.98 8.39 5.61
C ASN A 542 16.06 7.86 4.50
N GLY A 543 15.17 8.69 3.97
CA GLY A 543 14.22 8.28 2.94
C GLY A 543 13.06 7.42 3.43
N GLN A 544 12.82 7.30 4.75
CA GLN A 544 11.68 6.55 5.26
C GLN A 544 10.36 7.27 4.93
N GLY A 545 9.37 6.51 4.45
CA GLY A 545 8.03 6.99 4.15
C GLY A 545 7.25 7.37 5.41
N GLN A 546 6.42 8.40 5.32
CA GLN A 546 5.51 8.87 6.36
C GLN A 546 4.23 9.41 5.75
N TYR A 547 3.11 9.13 6.42
CA TYR A 547 1.86 9.86 6.19
C TYR A 547 1.70 10.88 7.31
N LEU A 548 1.85 12.16 6.95
CA LEU A 548 1.72 13.28 7.89
C LEU A 548 0.24 13.67 8.00
N TYR A 549 -0.31 13.62 9.21
CA TYR A 549 -1.70 13.99 9.47
C TYR A 549 -1.83 14.82 10.75
N THR A 550 -2.84 15.69 10.77
CA THR A 550 -3.24 16.41 11.98
C THR A 550 -4.28 15.58 12.72
N PRO A 551 -4.07 15.22 14.00
CA PRO A 551 -5.06 14.50 14.77
C PRO A 551 -6.39 15.26 14.83
N ALA A 552 -7.49 14.57 14.52
CA ALA A 552 -8.82 15.06 14.75
C ALA A 552 -9.07 15.17 16.27
N SER A 553 -9.91 16.14 16.65
CA SER A 553 -10.45 16.27 18.01
C SER A 553 -11.97 16.26 17.94
N ASP A 554 -12.60 15.60 18.90
CA ASP A 554 -14.06 15.64 19.00
C ASP A 554 -14.48 17.02 19.52
N ILE A 555 -15.56 17.55 18.95
CA ILE A 555 -16.19 18.76 19.46
C ILE A 555 -16.99 18.37 20.72
N PRO A 556 -16.79 19.04 21.87
CA PRO A 556 -17.56 18.75 23.07
C PRO A 556 -19.06 18.93 22.84
N GLU A 557 -19.88 17.96 23.29
CA GLU A 557 -21.35 18.09 23.25
C GLU A 557 -21.84 19.23 24.16
N GLU A 558 -21.16 19.43 25.28
CA GLU A 558 -21.47 20.46 26.28
C GLU A 558 -20.40 21.55 26.36
N GLN A 559 -20.83 22.74 26.81
CA GLN A 559 -19.95 23.88 27.03
C GLN A 559 -18.86 23.57 28.07
N THR A 560 -17.60 23.65 27.67
CA THR A 560 -16.45 23.37 28.56
C THR A 560 -15.89 24.60 29.25
N GLU A 561 -15.96 25.77 28.62
CA GLU A 561 -15.42 27.04 29.14
C GLU A 561 -16.50 28.09 29.39
N THR A 562 -16.28 29.00 30.33
CA THR A 562 -17.22 30.10 30.66
C THR A 562 -16.64 31.49 30.42
N ALA A 563 -15.36 31.60 30.06
CA ALA A 563 -14.67 32.86 29.80
C ALA A 563 -14.05 32.82 28.40
N PHE A 564 -14.35 33.82 27.59
CA PHE A 564 -13.94 33.91 26.19
C PHE A 564 -13.26 35.25 25.94
N THR A 565 -12.37 35.29 24.95
CA THR A 565 -11.68 36.53 24.54
C THR A 565 -11.91 36.90 23.08
N ASP A 566 -12.51 35.99 22.33
CA ASP A 566 -12.76 36.11 20.90
C ASP A 566 -14.08 36.85 20.63
N THR A 567 -14.18 37.52 19.50
CA THR A 567 -15.41 38.16 19.04
C THR A 567 -16.33 37.12 18.38
N ILE A 568 -17.63 37.18 18.64
CA ILE A 568 -18.63 36.41 17.88
C ILE A 568 -18.91 37.11 16.55
N THR A 569 -18.75 36.40 15.42
CA THR A 569 -18.94 36.98 14.08
C THR A 569 -20.07 36.36 13.26
N GLY A 570 -20.46 35.12 13.59
CA GLY A 570 -21.34 34.29 12.76
C GLY A 570 -20.56 33.41 11.77
N VAL A 571 -19.28 33.70 11.53
CA VAL A 571 -18.43 32.99 10.56
C VAL A 571 -17.72 31.82 11.24
N LYS A 572 -18.08 30.57 10.90
CA LYS A 572 -17.53 29.35 11.55
C LYS A 572 -16.00 29.34 11.62
N ALA A 573 -15.32 29.77 10.56
CA ALA A 573 -13.86 29.80 10.49
C ALA A 573 -13.21 30.84 11.43
N LYS A 574 -13.91 31.92 11.80
CA LYS A 574 -13.43 32.94 12.75
C LYS A 574 -13.79 32.61 14.20
N ASP A 575 -14.80 31.76 14.39
CA ASP A 575 -15.41 31.50 15.69
C ASP A 575 -15.05 30.11 16.24
N MET A 576 -13.88 29.58 15.86
CA MET A 576 -13.42 28.24 16.23
C MET A 576 -13.33 28.04 17.74
N LYS A 577 -12.97 29.08 18.51
CA LYS A 577 -12.96 28.99 19.98
C LYS A 577 -14.32 28.57 20.56
N TYR A 578 -15.42 29.03 19.95
CA TYR A 578 -16.77 28.64 20.36
C TYR A 578 -17.14 27.24 19.88
N VAL A 579 -16.61 26.80 18.74
CA VAL A 579 -16.78 25.42 18.25
C VAL A 579 -16.05 24.46 19.19
N ASP A 580 -14.77 24.71 19.45
CA ASP A 580 -13.87 23.83 20.22
C ASP A 580 -14.28 23.69 21.69
N THR A 581 -15.05 24.64 22.20
CA THR A 581 -15.59 24.62 23.57
C THR A 581 -17.04 24.15 23.66
N GLY A 582 -17.62 23.68 22.56
CA GLY A 582 -18.99 23.16 22.51
C GLY A 582 -20.08 24.22 22.58
N VAL A 583 -19.78 25.51 22.40
CA VAL A 583 -20.76 26.61 22.40
C VAL A 583 -21.42 26.76 21.03
N ARG A 584 -20.64 26.88 19.95
CA ARG A 584 -21.16 27.01 18.58
C ARG A 584 -21.55 25.63 18.05
N LYS A 585 -22.84 25.46 17.74
CA LYS A 585 -23.39 24.21 17.22
C LYS A 585 -23.30 24.16 15.69
N GLU A 586 -23.47 22.95 15.14
CA GLU A 586 -23.40 22.69 13.68
C GLU A 586 -24.38 23.56 12.89
N ASP A 587 -25.55 23.86 13.47
CA ASP A 587 -26.61 24.70 12.89
C ASP A 587 -26.30 26.21 12.88
N GLY A 588 -25.15 26.62 13.44
CA GLY A 588 -24.75 28.01 13.53
C GLY A 588 -25.28 28.77 14.76
N THR A 589 -25.92 28.10 15.72
CA THR A 589 -26.35 28.72 16.99
C THR A 589 -25.20 28.72 18.02
N TYR A 590 -25.04 29.81 18.78
CA TYR A 590 -24.15 29.86 19.95
C TYR A 590 -24.96 29.54 21.21
N LYS A 591 -24.79 28.34 21.75
CA LYS A 591 -25.54 27.85 22.92
C LYS A 591 -24.66 27.89 24.18
N PHE A 592 -24.85 28.93 24.98
CA PHE A 592 -24.24 29.06 26.30
C PHE A 592 -25.15 28.37 27.34
N THR A 593 -24.70 27.25 27.88
CA THR A 593 -25.41 26.48 28.93
C THR A 593 -25.02 26.89 30.34
N LYS A 594 -24.00 27.74 30.49
CA LYS A 594 -23.48 28.29 31.76
C LYS A 594 -23.47 29.82 31.72
N ASP A 595 -23.48 30.45 32.89
CA ASP A 595 -23.18 31.88 32.99
C ASP A 595 -21.78 32.13 32.42
N SER A 596 -21.65 33.08 31.49
CA SER A 596 -20.45 33.23 30.67
C SER A 596 -20.05 34.69 30.48
N GLU A 597 -18.76 34.94 30.30
CA GLU A 597 -18.18 36.26 30.05
C GLU A 597 -17.34 36.24 28.77
N ILE A 598 -17.52 37.25 27.92
CA ILE A 598 -16.71 37.50 26.72
C ILE A 598 -15.96 38.82 26.96
N THR A 599 -14.64 38.75 27.16
CA THR A 599 -13.76 39.90 27.35
C THR A 599 -12.84 40.08 26.15
N VAL A 600 -13.22 40.93 25.22
CA VAL A 600 -12.45 41.18 23.99
C VAL A 600 -11.34 42.21 24.21
N ALA A 601 -10.22 42.02 23.48
CA ALA A 601 -9.09 42.93 23.51
C ALA A 601 -9.48 44.35 23.04
N ALA A 602 -8.63 45.34 23.36
CA ALA A 602 -8.91 46.75 23.10
C ALA A 602 -9.28 47.02 21.63
N GLY A 603 -10.42 47.68 21.42
CA GLY A 603 -10.88 48.15 20.10
C GLY A 603 -11.84 47.23 19.34
N GLY A 604 -12.02 45.96 19.74
CA GLY A 604 -12.99 45.05 19.11
C GLY A 604 -14.29 44.91 19.92
N PRO A 605 -15.45 44.66 19.28
CA PRO A 605 -16.69 44.32 19.99
C PRO A 605 -16.74 42.85 20.40
N ALA A 606 -17.54 42.52 21.42
CA ALA A 606 -17.82 41.14 21.80
C ALA A 606 -18.66 40.41 20.72
N VAL A 607 -19.47 41.17 19.98
CA VAL A 607 -20.24 40.68 18.83
C VAL A 607 -20.03 41.63 17.65
N ASN A 608 -19.60 41.12 16.51
CA ASN A 608 -19.51 41.83 15.24
C ASN A 608 -20.26 41.05 14.16
N VAL A 609 -21.51 41.38 13.89
CA VAL A 609 -22.34 40.59 12.98
C VAL A 609 -21.82 40.69 11.55
N GLU A 610 -21.23 39.61 11.04
CA GLU A 610 -20.82 39.46 9.62
C GLU A 610 -21.73 38.48 8.88
N GLU A 611 -22.14 37.42 9.57
CA GLU A 611 -23.15 36.44 9.16
C GLU A 611 -24.23 36.34 10.25
N ASP A 612 -25.26 35.50 10.04
CA ASP A 612 -26.33 35.35 11.04
C ASP A 612 -25.76 34.94 12.42
N VAL A 613 -26.10 35.71 13.45
CA VAL A 613 -25.69 35.52 14.85
C VAL A 613 -26.92 35.23 15.70
N ILE A 614 -27.03 33.99 16.17
CA ILE A 614 -28.10 33.55 17.09
C ILE A 614 -27.44 33.05 18.38
N ILE A 615 -27.56 33.83 19.44
CA ILE A 615 -27.00 33.53 20.77
C ILE A 615 -28.12 33.07 21.69
N ARG A 616 -27.97 31.89 22.30
CA ARG A 616 -28.90 31.28 23.25
C ARG A 616 -28.20 30.99 24.57
N ALA A 617 -28.49 31.83 25.56
CA ALA A 617 -28.06 31.73 26.95
C ALA A 617 -29.30 31.63 27.86
N ASP A 618 -30.24 30.73 27.51
CA ASP A 618 -31.56 30.63 28.14
C ASP A 618 -31.47 30.48 29.67
N GLY A 619 -31.97 31.47 30.41
CA GLY A 619 -31.92 31.49 31.88
C GLY A 619 -30.53 31.79 32.49
N LYS A 620 -29.52 32.10 31.68
CA LYS A 620 -28.13 32.38 32.09
C LYS A 620 -27.77 33.86 31.92
N ALA A 621 -26.77 34.31 32.67
CA ALA A 621 -26.16 35.61 32.46
C ALA A 621 -25.07 35.52 31.37
N LEU A 622 -25.06 36.49 30.46
CA LEU A 622 -24.01 36.66 29.47
C LEU A 622 -23.41 38.05 29.62
N LYS A 623 -22.15 38.10 30.02
CA LYS A 623 -21.40 39.35 30.17
C LYS A 623 -20.53 39.58 28.94
N MET A 624 -20.56 40.78 28.40
CA MET A 624 -19.76 41.23 27.28
C MET A 624 -18.98 42.45 27.72
N LYS A 625 -17.66 42.35 27.71
CA LYS A 625 -16.76 43.40 28.17
C LYS A 625 -15.73 43.70 27.10
N THR A 626 -15.54 44.98 26.81
CA THR A 626 -14.41 45.43 26.00
C THR A 626 -13.30 45.94 26.91
N VAL A 627 -12.06 45.49 26.73
CA VAL A 627 -10.91 46.10 27.40
C VAL A 627 -10.79 47.57 26.96
N GLU A 628 -10.45 48.46 27.90
CA GLU A 628 -10.31 49.89 27.63
C GLU A 628 -9.36 50.15 26.45
N GLY A 629 -9.85 50.90 25.47
CA GLY A 629 -9.11 51.24 24.24
C GLY A 629 -9.04 52.74 23.96
N SER A 630 -8.34 53.09 22.87
CA SER A 630 -8.39 54.42 22.26
C SER A 630 -9.22 54.37 20.98
N GLY A 631 -9.87 55.48 20.63
CA GLY A 631 -10.75 55.55 19.45
C GLY A 631 -12.19 55.10 19.71
N THR A 632 -12.87 54.60 18.67
CA THR A 632 -14.27 54.18 18.77
C THR A 632 -14.36 52.71 19.17
N VAL A 633 -15.08 52.42 20.26
CA VAL A 633 -15.28 51.07 20.79
C VAL A 633 -16.77 50.75 20.85
N TYR A 634 -17.14 49.57 20.38
CA TYR A 634 -18.50 49.04 20.44
C TYR A 634 -18.53 47.81 21.35
N GLY A 635 -19.57 47.62 22.16
CA GLY A 635 -19.79 46.35 22.87
C GLY A 635 -20.36 45.30 21.92
N ILE A 636 -21.41 45.68 21.19
CA ILE A 636 -22.06 44.89 20.15
C ILE A 636 -22.17 45.76 18.89
N ASN A 637 -21.74 45.24 17.74
CA ASN A 637 -21.88 45.88 16.43
C ASN A 637 -22.79 45.05 15.51
N GLN A 638 -23.91 45.62 15.12
CA GLN A 638 -24.80 45.07 14.09
C GLN A 638 -25.10 46.15 13.04
N SER A 639 -24.29 46.16 11.99
CA SER A 639 -24.38 47.12 10.87
C SER A 639 -24.78 46.46 9.55
N THR A 640 -25.23 45.20 9.58
CA THR A 640 -25.56 44.38 8.39
C THR A 640 -27.05 44.06 8.34
N ALA A 641 -27.54 43.55 7.20
CA ALA A 641 -28.90 43.02 7.10
C ALA A 641 -29.04 41.56 7.60
N LYS A 642 -27.98 40.99 8.20
CA LYS A 642 -27.99 39.61 8.72
C LYS A 642 -28.82 39.52 9.99
N LYS A 643 -29.28 38.32 10.33
CA LYS A 643 -30.07 38.10 11.53
C LYS A 643 -29.19 38.23 12.77
N ALA A 644 -29.60 39.04 13.75
CA ALA A 644 -29.01 39.07 15.09
C ALA A 644 -30.08 38.83 16.17
N GLU A 645 -29.91 37.78 16.96
CA GLU A 645 -30.83 37.41 18.03
C GLU A 645 -30.03 36.97 19.26
N ILE A 646 -30.34 37.54 20.43
CA ILE A 646 -29.70 37.18 21.69
C ILE A 646 -30.77 36.83 22.72
N THR A 647 -30.73 35.63 23.28
CA THR A 647 -31.58 35.26 24.41
C THR A 647 -30.72 35.04 25.64
N ALA A 648 -30.99 35.74 26.74
CA ALA A 648 -30.28 35.62 28.01
C ALA A 648 -31.21 35.97 29.18
N LYS A 649 -30.92 35.54 30.41
CA LYS A 649 -31.58 36.12 31.60
C LYS A 649 -31.19 37.60 31.75
N ASN A 650 -29.87 37.83 31.75
CA ASN A 650 -29.26 39.15 31.78
C ASN A 650 -28.16 39.20 30.71
N LEU A 651 -28.14 40.24 29.89
CA LEU A 651 -27.07 40.60 28.98
C LEU A 651 -26.37 41.84 29.55
N ASP A 652 -25.20 41.66 30.14
CA ASP A 652 -24.40 42.73 30.74
C ASP A 652 -23.37 43.20 29.72
N VAL A 653 -23.45 44.45 29.26
CA VAL A 653 -22.52 45.02 28.27
C VAL A 653 -21.73 46.16 28.91
N GLU A 654 -20.43 45.94 29.12
CA GLU A 654 -19.48 46.89 29.70
C GLU A 654 -18.53 47.41 28.62
N VAL A 655 -18.60 48.71 28.33
CA VAL A 655 -17.75 49.36 27.33
C VAL A 655 -17.06 50.57 27.92
N THR A 656 -15.74 50.60 27.84
CA THR A 656 -14.91 51.73 28.27
C THR A 656 -13.99 52.15 27.13
N SER A 657 -13.96 53.44 26.81
CA SER A 657 -13.01 54.02 25.85
C SER A 657 -12.45 55.34 26.35
N THR A 658 -11.21 55.63 26.01
CA THR A 658 -10.62 56.97 26.17
C THR A 658 -11.10 57.97 25.10
N SER A 659 -12.07 57.58 24.27
CA SER A 659 -12.72 58.42 23.25
C SER A 659 -14.21 58.03 23.09
N ARG A 660 -14.66 57.55 21.93
CA ARG A 660 -16.05 57.18 21.65
C ARG A 660 -16.34 55.75 22.15
N ALA A 661 -17.43 55.57 22.90
CA ALA A 661 -17.85 54.29 23.46
C ALA A 661 -19.33 54.06 23.19
N GLU A 662 -19.70 52.88 22.68
CA GLU A 662 -21.10 52.50 22.48
C GLU A 662 -21.38 51.09 22.99
N GLY A 663 -22.40 50.91 23.83
CA GLY A 663 -22.80 49.59 24.31
C GLY A 663 -23.31 48.71 23.16
N ILE A 664 -24.36 49.17 22.49
CA ILE A 664 -24.93 48.54 21.29
C ILE A 664 -24.88 49.56 20.15
N HIS A 665 -24.15 49.22 19.09
CA HIS A 665 -24.07 49.98 17.85
C HIS A 665 -24.88 49.29 16.76
N MET A 666 -25.88 49.98 16.21
CA MET A 666 -26.58 49.53 15.01
C MET A 666 -26.73 50.68 14.03
N ALA A 667 -25.83 50.78 13.06
CA ALA A 667 -25.85 51.86 12.10
C ALA A 667 -25.48 51.38 10.70
N ASN A 668 -26.22 51.84 9.71
CA ASN A 668 -25.79 51.76 8.31
C ASN A 668 -26.27 52.99 7.57
N SER A 669 -25.36 53.67 6.85
CA SER A 669 -25.71 54.86 6.07
C SER A 669 -26.52 54.53 4.82
N ASN A 670 -26.44 53.28 4.33
CA ASN A 670 -27.24 52.79 3.22
C ASN A 670 -28.62 52.34 3.72
N ALA A 671 -29.64 53.17 3.46
CA ALA A 671 -31.04 52.90 3.83
C ALA A 671 -31.66 51.65 3.18
N ALA A 672 -30.97 50.97 2.24
CA ALA A 672 -31.41 49.67 1.73
C ALA A 672 -30.98 48.50 2.64
N ILE A 673 -29.95 48.68 3.47
CA ILE A 673 -29.52 47.69 4.46
C ILE A 673 -30.29 48.02 5.73
N ARG A 674 -31.02 47.05 6.28
CA ARG A 674 -31.81 47.24 7.50
C ARG A 674 -31.27 46.37 8.63
N PRO A 675 -30.34 46.88 9.46
CA PRO A 675 -29.88 46.17 10.64
C PRO A 675 -31.02 45.93 11.64
N GLU A 676 -31.21 44.68 12.02
CA GLU A 676 -32.20 44.27 13.00
C GLU A 676 -31.56 43.42 14.10
N MET A 677 -31.99 43.66 15.34
CA MET A 677 -31.58 42.86 16.48
C MET A 677 -32.75 42.69 17.45
N THR A 678 -32.95 41.45 17.90
CA THR A 678 -33.89 41.14 18.99
C THR A 678 -33.12 40.56 20.17
N ILE A 679 -33.33 41.15 21.35
CA ILE A 679 -32.76 40.67 22.61
C ILE A 679 -33.89 40.19 23.51
N ASN A 680 -33.92 38.91 23.85
CA ASN A 680 -34.87 38.29 24.76
C ASN A 680 -34.23 38.13 26.14
N GLY A 681 -34.44 39.11 27.03
CA GLY A 681 -33.75 39.18 28.32
C GLY A 681 -33.63 40.60 28.85
N ASN A 682 -33.18 40.73 30.10
CA ASN A 682 -32.78 42.04 30.62
C ASN A 682 -31.44 42.46 29.99
N VAL A 683 -31.30 43.73 29.67
CA VAL A 683 -30.06 44.32 29.14
C VAL A 683 -29.52 45.32 30.15
N ASN A 684 -28.26 45.20 30.53
CA ASN A 684 -27.59 46.12 31.44
C ASN A 684 -26.39 46.73 30.73
N LEU A 685 -26.43 48.04 30.49
CA LEU A 685 -25.39 48.77 29.78
C LEU A 685 -24.57 49.58 30.76
N LYS A 686 -23.26 49.42 30.76
CA LYS A 686 -22.33 50.28 31.49
C LYS A 686 -21.33 50.83 30.49
N VAL A 687 -21.48 52.10 30.12
CA VAL A 687 -20.73 52.70 29.03
C VAL A 687 -20.03 53.96 29.53
N SER A 688 -18.71 54.02 29.40
CA SER A 688 -17.92 55.18 29.77
C SER A 688 -16.98 55.61 28.65
N GLY A 689 -16.97 56.90 28.34
CA GLY A 689 -16.18 57.47 27.27
C GLY A 689 -16.03 58.98 27.42
N THR A 690 -14.98 59.55 26.84
CA THR A 690 -14.67 60.99 26.91
C THR A 690 -15.07 61.77 25.65
N ALA A 691 -15.59 61.07 24.62
CA ALA A 691 -16.18 61.66 23.42
C ALA A 691 -17.67 61.31 23.35
N ASN A 692 -18.15 60.83 22.19
CA ASN A 692 -19.53 60.34 22.11
C ASN A 692 -19.67 59.05 22.93
N THR A 693 -20.57 59.02 23.92
CA THR A 693 -20.71 57.90 24.85
C THR A 693 -22.17 57.47 24.92
N LEU A 694 -22.50 56.34 24.29
CA LEU A 694 -23.88 55.98 23.97
C LEU A 694 -24.22 54.57 24.49
N GLY A 695 -25.32 54.40 25.22
CA GLY A 695 -25.76 53.08 25.67
C GLY A 695 -26.14 52.19 24.48
N ALA A 696 -27.28 52.49 23.85
CA ALA A 696 -27.68 51.90 22.58
C ALA A 696 -27.80 53.01 21.53
N TYR A 697 -26.94 52.99 20.51
CA TYR A 697 -26.95 53.92 19.38
C TYR A 697 -27.46 53.24 18.12
N ILE A 698 -28.66 53.61 17.70
CA ILE A 698 -29.36 53.01 16.58
C ILE A 698 -29.60 54.10 15.52
N GLN A 699 -29.12 53.89 14.31
CA GLN A 699 -29.13 54.86 13.22
C GLN A 699 -29.78 54.32 11.95
N GLY A 700 -30.42 55.20 11.19
CA GLY A 700 -30.91 54.90 9.85
C GLY A 700 -32.24 54.17 9.91
N ASN A 701 -32.49 53.23 9.01
CA ASN A 701 -33.69 52.39 9.06
C ASN A 701 -33.60 51.21 10.07
N SER A 702 -32.57 51.18 10.93
CA SER A 702 -32.26 50.06 11.84
C SER A 702 -33.31 49.87 12.94
N ARG A 703 -33.46 48.64 13.46
CA ARG A 703 -34.44 48.31 14.50
C ARG A 703 -33.88 47.43 15.61
N LEU A 704 -33.93 47.93 16.84
CA LEU A 704 -33.61 47.18 18.06
C LEU A 704 -34.90 46.87 18.83
N THR A 705 -35.11 45.60 19.19
CA THR A 705 -36.18 45.17 20.09
C THR A 705 -35.60 44.47 21.31
N VAL A 706 -35.95 44.93 22.52
CA VAL A 706 -35.57 44.29 23.79
C VAL A 706 -36.83 43.78 24.49
N ASN A 707 -36.94 42.46 24.62
CA ASN A 707 -38.01 41.76 25.33
C ASN A 707 -37.62 41.54 26.80
N GLY A 708 -37.42 42.65 27.53
CA GLY A 708 -37.03 42.67 28.94
C GLY A 708 -36.78 44.08 29.44
N ASN A 709 -36.22 44.20 30.65
CA ASN A 709 -35.86 45.51 31.21
C ASN A 709 -34.52 46.00 30.62
N VAL A 710 -34.34 47.31 30.52
CA VAL A 710 -33.07 47.92 30.12
C VAL A 710 -32.55 48.81 31.24
N THR A 711 -31.36 48.52 31.73
CA THR A 711 -30.61 49.44 32.60
C THR A 711 -29.46 50.06 31.82
N ALA A 712 -29.16 51.33 32.07
CA ALA A 712 -28.00 51.98 31.48
C ALA A 712 -27.34 52.94 32.46
N ASP A 713 -26.04 52.77 32.69
CA ASP A 713 -25.16 53.68 33.40
C ASP A 713 -24.16 54.25 32.39
N VAL A 714 -24.46 55.46 31.90
CA VAL A 714 -23.71 56.11 30.81
C VAL A 714 -22.98 57.34 31.32
N ASP A 715 -21.66 57.26 31.43
CA ASP A 715 -20.80 58.37 31.85
C ASP A 715 -20.00 58.91 30.67
N GLY A 716 -20.52 59.98 30.07
CA GLY A 716 -19.86 60.70 28.98
C GLY A 716 -18.76 61.67 29.42
N HIS A 717 -18.47 61.81 30.72
CA HIS A 717 -17.48 62.76 31.25
C HIS A 717 -17.67 64.22 30.76
N ASN A 718 -18.90 64.61 30.43
CA ASN A 718 -19.24 65.88 29.74
C ASN A 718 -18.51 66.09 28.39
N GLY A 719 -17.96 65.02 27.81
CA GLY A 719 -17.30 65.00 26.51
C GLY A 719 -18.26 64.96 25.32
N GLY A 720 -17.69 64.84 24.12
CA GLY A 720 -18.45 64.78 22.86
C GLY A 720 -18.99 66.14 22.40
N PHE A 721 -19.88 66.12 21.39
CA PHE A 721 -20.42 67.34 20.79
C PHE A 721 -21.62 67.88 21.58
N SER A 722 -21.34 68.61 22.67
CA SER A 722 -22.37 69.24 23.52
C SER A 722 -23.43 68.21 23.98
N TYR A 723 -24.72 68.52 23.81
CA TYR A 723 -25.80 67.62 24.20
C TYR A 723 -25.92 66.35 23.35
N TYR A 724 -25.31 66.30 22.16
CA TYR A 724 -25.25 65.05 21.37
C TYR A 724 -24.18 64.07 21.90
N GLY A 725 -23.38 64.50 22.88
CA GLY A 725 -22.21 63.78 23.36
C GLY A 725 -22.51 62.50 24.14
N ALA A 726 -23.62 62.40 24.86
CA ALA A 726 -23.92 61.17 25.61
C ALA A 726 -25.41 60.89 25.75
N THR A 727 -25.80 59.61 25.64
CA THR A 727 -27.21 59.18 25.73
C THR A 727 -27.34 57.71 26.13
N GLY A 728 -28.29 57.36 26.98
CA GLY A 728 -28.67 55.98 27.30
C GLY A 728 -29.24 55.23 26.09
N LEU A 729 -30.41 55.64 25.61
CA LEU A 729 -31.04 55.10 24.39
C LEU A 729 -31.11 56.18 23.31
N TYR A 730 -30.31 56.06 22.27
CA TYR A 730 -30.21 57.03 21.19
C TYR A 730 -30.68 56.42 19.87
N SER A 731 -31.82 56.91 19.37
CA SER A 731 -32.29 56.62 18.02
C SER A 731 -32.11 57.85 17.13
N THR A 732 -31.56 57.65 15.93
CA THR A 732 -31.41 58.73 14.95
C THR A 732 -31.51 58.26 13.51
N SER A 733 -31.48 59.21 12.57
CA SER A 733 -31.48 58.93 11.14
C SER A 733 -30.07 58.82 10.54
N ASN A 734 -29.98 58.26 9.34
CA ASN A 734 -28.75 58.25 8.55
C ASN A 734 -28.33 59.65 8.04
N MET A 735 -29.15 60.68 8.26
CA MET A 735 -28.96 62.07 7.82
C MET A 735 -28.87 62.24 6.29
N GLY A 736 -29.41 63.35 5.76
CA GLY A 736 -29.35 63.68 4.32
C GLY A 736 -30.68 63.54 3.57
N PRO A 737 -30.67 63.56 2.21
CA PRO A 737 -31.88 63.74 1.40
C PRO A 737 -32.93 62.62 1.50
N ASN A 738 -32.52 61.40 1.89
CA ASN A 738 -33.38 60.23 2.08
C ASN A 738 -33.31 59.76 3.54
N SER A 739 -33.41 60.72 4.46
CA SER A 739 -33.31 60.50 5.90
C SER A 739 -34.40 59.54 6.39
N MET A 740 -33.99 58.42 6.98
CA MET A 740 -34.87 57.46 7.65
C MET A 740 -34.41 57.28 9.08
N GLY A 741 -35.33 57.41 10.03
CA GLY A 741 -35.07 57.27 11.46
C GLY A 741 -35.21 55.83 11.95
N ALA A 742 -34.42 55.51 12.99
CA ALA A 742 -34.35 54.16 13.54
C ALA A 742 -35.42 53.93 14.61
N ASP A 743 -35.63 52.65 14.95
CA ASP A 743 -36.58 52.23 15.97
C ASP A 743 -35.88 51.51 17.14
N ILE A 744 -36.13 51.97 18.36
CA ILE A 744 -35.82 51.26 19.60
C ILE A 744 -37.13 50.88 20.27
N THR A 745 -37.34 49.60 20.56
CA THR A 745 -38.49 49.11 21.33
C THR A 745 -38.00 48.37 22.57
N VAL A 746 -38.47 48.77 23.75
CA VAL A 746 -38.24 48.11 25.03
C VAL A 746 -39.57 47.63 25.59
N ASN A 747 -39.74 46.31 25.69
CA ASN A 747 -40.97 45.67 26.18
C ASN A 747 -41.00 45.43 27.70
N GLY A 748 -40.10 46.10 28.44
CA GLY A 748 -40.05 46.12 29.89
C GLY A 748 -39.84 47.53 30.44
N ASN A 749 -39.38 47.61 31.70
CA ASN A 749 -39.05 48.87 32.34
C ASN A 749 -37.65 49.35 31.96
N VAL A 750 -37.40 50.65 32.13
CA VAL A 750 -36.06 51.24 32.01
C VAL A 750 -35.53 51.76 33.36
N ASP A 751 -34.22 51.67 33.57
CA ASP A 751 -33.51 52.36 34.66
C ASP A 751 -32.23 52.99 34.08
N LEU A 752 -32.32 54.27 33.72
CA LEU A 752 -31.27 54.97 32.98
C LEU A 752 -30.68 56.07 33.86
N LYS A 753 -29.35 56.09 33.99
CA LYS A 753 -28.63 57.08 34.79
C LYS A 753 -27.29 57.47 34.17
N GLY A 754 -26.76 58.60 34.64
CA GLY A 754 -25.40 59.05 34.35
C GLY A 754 -25.32 60.47 33.82
N LYS A 755 -24.12 60.87 33.36
CA LYS A 755 -23.86 62.17 32.71
C LYS A 755 -24.19 62.09 31.22
N ALA A 756 -25.47 61.85 30.92
CA ALA A 756 -25.98 61.61 29.59
C ALA A 756 -27.47 61.97 29.49
N HIS A 757 -27.99 62.13 28.27
CA HIS A 757 -29.42 62.01 28.05
C HIS A 757 -29.92 60.62 28.50
N GLY A 758 -31.15 60.52 29.00
CA GLY A 758 -31.76 59.21 29.22
C GLY A 758 -32.17 58.57 27.89
N ILE A 759 -33.18 59.15 27.25
CA ILE A 759 -33.69 58.75 25.94
C ILE A 759 -33.61 59.93 24.97
N PHE A 760 -33.10 59.68 23.77
CA PHE A 760 -33.07 60.67 22.69
C PHE A 760 -33.53 60.05 21.37
N ALA A 761 -34.57 60.62 20.75
CA ALA A 761 -34.93 60.37 19.36
C ALA A 761 -34.62 61.62 18.51
N ASN A 762 -33.81 61.49 17.46
CA ASN A 762 -33.31 62.61 16.65
C ASN A 762 -33.46 62.37 15.13
N ALA A 763 -34.22 63.23 14.46
CA ALA A 763 -34.37 63.35 13.01
C ALA A 763 -35.00 62.16 12.28
N GLY A 764 -35.55 62.45 11.10
CA GLY A 764 -35.96 61.46 10.11
C GLY A 764 -37.10 60.55 10.57
N GLY A 765 -37.88 60.97 11.57
CA GLY A 765 -38.96 60.18 12.15
C GLY A 765 -38.48 59.06 13.08
N SER A 766 -37.26 59.14 13.60
CA SER A 766 -36.72 58.16 14.56
C SER A 766 -37.62 58.01 15.78
N LYS A 767 -37.68 56.80 16.32
CA LYS A 767 -38.60 56.44 17.39
C LYS A 767 -37.92 55.65 18.50
N VAL A 768 -38.25 55.98 19.74
CA VAL A 768 -37.97 55.15 20.91
C VAL A 768 -39.29 54.87 21.62
N THR A 769 -39.61 53.59 21.82
CA THR A 769 -40.81 53.13 22.52
C THR A 769 -40.43 52.27 23.71
N VAL A 770 -40.81 52.70 24.90
CA VAL A 770 -40.70 51.93 26.15
C VAL A 770 -42.11 51.59 26.61
N ASN A 771 -42.49 50.32 26.49
CA ASN A 771 -43.84 49.85 26.83
C ASN A 771 -44.06 49.73 28.34
N GLY A 772 -43.01 49.56 29.13
CA GLY A 772 -43.07 49.65 30.59
C GLY A 772 -42.87 51.07 31.15
N GLY A 773 -42.72 51.14 32.47
CA GLY A 773 -42.34 52.36 33.19
C GLY A 773 -40.83 52.44 33.43
N GLY A 774 -40.41 53.12 34.49
CA GLY A 774 -39.00 53.17 34.83
C GLY A 774 -38.54 54.38 35.62
N SER A 775 -37.24 54.44 35.85
CA SER A 775 -36.51 55.60 36.38
C SER A 775 -35.56 56.13 35.32
N ILE A 776 -35.48 57.46 35.20
CA ILE A 776 -34.50 58.12 34.35
C ILE A 776 -33.92 59.30 35.13
N GLU A 777 -32.64 59.23 35.43
CA GLU A 777 -31.89 60.23 36.18
C GLU A 777 -30.78 60.83 35.32
N VAL A 778 -30.74 62.16 35.22
CA VAL A 778 -29.62 62.88 34.63
C VAL A 778 -28.79 63.44 35.77
N ASP A 779 -27.48 63.20 35.75
CA ASP A 779 -26.57 63.68 36.79
C ASP A 779 -26.58 65.24 36.83
N LYS A 780 -27.00 65.79 37.97
CA LYS A 780 -27.03 67.24 38.24
C LYS A 780 -25.67 67.92 38.17
N ALA A 781 -24.58 67.15 38.24
CA ALA A 781 -23.21 67.65 38.08
C ALA A 781 -22.78 67.73 36.61
N SER A 782 -23.61 67.32 35.65
CA SER A 782 -23.31 67.50 34.24
C SER A 782 -23.32 68.97 33.84
N THR A 783 -22.34 69.38 33.02
CA THR A 783 -22.26 70.74 32.47
C THR A 783 -22.91 70.86 31.08
N ASN A 784 -23.27 69.72 30.47
CA ASN A 784 -23.97 69.69 29.19
C ASN A 784 -25.49 69.69 29.43
N PRO A 785 -26.31 70.26 28.52
CA PRO A 785 -27.75 70.38 28.73
C PRO A 785 -28.48 69.07 28.41
N TYR A 786 -28.13 68.01 29.15
CA TYR A 786 -28.77 66.71 29.08
C TYR A 786 -30.18 66.73 29.69
N ALA A 787 -31.03 65.86 29.17
CA ALA A 787 -32.45 65.75 29.51
C ALA A 787 -32.81 64.28 29.66
N ALA A 788 -33.72 63.97 30.59
CA ALA A 788 -34.17 62.62 30.83
C ALA A 788 -34.81 62.01 29.56
N ILE A 789 -35.68 62.77 28.90
CA ILE A 789 -36.32 62.38 27.63
C ILE A 789 -36.23 63.57 26.68
N ARG A 790 -35.69 63.35 25.48
CA ARG A 790 -35.57 64.36 24.42
C ARG A 790 -36.06 63.79 23.09
N ALA A 791 -36.76 64.61 22.33
CA ALA A 791 -37.15 64.30 20.96
C ALA A 791 -36.90 65.54 20.09
N GLU A 792 -36.22 65.35 18.96
CA GLU A 792 -35.98 66.36 17.93
C GLU A 792 -36.35 65.74 16.59
N ASP A 793 -37.44 66.18 15.95
CA ASP A 793 -37.90 65.57 14.68
C ASP A 793 -37.99 64.01 14.75
N GLY A 794 -38.41 63.54 15.92
CA GLY A 794 -38.54 62.13 16.29
C GLY A 794 -39.60 61.95 17.38
N VAL A 795 -39.83 60.71 17.82
CA VAL A 795 -40.89 60.36 18.76
C VAL A 795 -40.34 59.52 19.91
N VAL A 796 -40.62 59.93 21.15
CA VAL A 796 -40.40 59.09 22.33
C VAL A 796 -41.75 58.76 22.96
N ASN A 797 -42.04 57.48 23.06
CA ASN A 797 -43.19 56.93 23.77
C ASN A 797 -42.69 56.19 25.01
N MET A 798 -43.15 56.56 26.20
CA MET A 798 -42.80 55.86 27.43
C MET A 798 -44.05 55.65 28.29
N ASN A 799 -44.36 54.40 28.60
CA ASN A 799 -45.51 54.00 29.42
C ASN A 799 -46.85 54.59 28.92
N VAL A 800 -47.02 54.65 27.60
CA VAL A 800 -48.24 55.12 26.94
C VAL A 800 -48.80 54.03 26.04
N LYS A 801 -50.13 53.96 25.96
CA LYS A 801 -50.82 53.04 25.05
C LYS A 801 -50.72 53.58 23.63
N LEU A 802 -50.41 52.70 22.68
CA LEU A 802 -50.30 53.05 21.27
C LEU A 802 -51.42 52.40 20.46
N ASP A 803 -51.93 53.09 19.45
CA ASP A 803 -52.77 52.48 18.41
C ASP A 803 -51.95 51.62 17.44
N SER A 804 -52.61 50.98 16.47
CA SER A 804 -51.94 50.18 15.43
C SER A 804 -51.04 51.00 14.49
N SER A 805 -51.18 52.33 14.48
CA SER A 805 -50.32 53.26 13.74
C SER A 805 -49.14 53.75 14.60
N GLY A 806 -49.06 53.34 15.87
CA GLY A 806 -47.99 53.69 16.79
C GLY A 806 -48.12 55.08 17.41
N ASN A 807 -49.31 55.70 17.35
CA ASN A 807 -49.62 56.98 17.99
C ASN A 807 -50.10 56.78 19.42
N ALA A 808 -49.72 57.68 20.32
CA ALA A 808 -50.21 57.65 21.70
C ALA A 808 -51.72 57.92 21.73
N VAL A 809 -52.45 56.98 22.34
CA VAL A 809 -53.88 57.10 22.62
C VAL A 809 -54.10 57.15 24.13
N GLY A 810 -55.14 57.87 24.56
CA GLY A 810 -55.54 57.90 25.96
C GLY A 810 -55.67 56.48 26.54
N SER A 811 -55.28 56.34 27.80
CA SER A 811 -55.27 55.06 28.56
C SER A 811 -56.56 54.26 28.39
#